data_AF-A0A2T5I0L2-F1
#
_entry.id   AF-A0A2T5I0L2-F1
#
_cell.length_a   1.000
_cell.length_b   1.000
_cell.length_c   1.000
_cell.angle_alpha   90.00
_cell.angle_beta   90.00
_cell.angle_gamma   90.00
#
_symmetry.space_group_name_H-M   'P 1'
#
loop_
_entity.id
_entity.type
_entity.pdbx_description
1 polymer ?
#
loop_
_entity_poly.entity_id
_entity_poly.type
_entity_poly.pdbx_seq_one_letter_code
_entity_poly.pdbx_strand_id
1 'polypeptide(L)'
;MSTQDEIIQVRNSLTKNRTEHFGKDVWLEFVRPKFLENIDLTSDMPTRLEGGRGCGKTMLLRYLSFYSQFSTQRENISDDAIKKIGIYWKADTQFLRLMQKRQVEESEWISIFDHYLILSLVVEVLNSVVAVAKSSYPQFFGKDVEAIAFSGIKDYGYRSEDFHEVISETCSRLRKTESFVQNINKENVIEKVPPSFLAFVIDSIKKSKVFALSKFYVYVDEYENLLNYQQRVINTKIKHSEPPLVFNIAIKVNGMSEALTLSDESLENKADYSVVNLDKEIEKSGFSDFVAEILIKKFTIAAPSVLSAIGSAKSHIDFSLTEADRKIIVDKIFPGRSHQDLADEIFETVVYKKKLLSEIEAALNFRSEKVLMANDFVHESFRKASIICSSILYRQSLAVTDIHNELLSLVNGKENRFTNSTAWEHNNFLGCYLRIAKSFKANSSFYSGFDVYVALSGGNVRHFLELCKTAFSFSELDKTLNSIVIGRPIQHLAARSTSEELFTEIQRFTPLGFQLNNFVKGLGKIFQLCQDRFSQSEPEVTHFSIRGDHSNLDSEDIKFIQEAEKWSVLLPTENTKSKSPNFLPFDYVLNPIYAPFFFISYRKGRKIEIEVSDFKSLYSNGIMGISAPLKKRLRISDVEIADDLPSQGRLL
;
A
#
# COMPACT_ATOMS: atom_id res chain seq x y z
N MET A 1 -9.54 27.11 -19.06
CA MET A 1 -8.40 27.25 -18.12
C MET A 1 -7.13 27.29 -18.94
N SER A 2 -6.06 27.94 -18.45
CA SER A 2 -4.75 27.76 -19.08
C SER A 2 -4.21 26.34 -18.77
N THR A 3 -3.32 25.80 -19.62
CA THR A 3 -2.65 24.52 -19.37
C THR A 3 -1.96 24.48 -17.99
N GLN A 4 -1.41 25.62 -17.55
CA GLN A 4 -0.77 25.73 -16.24
C GLN A 4 -1.79 25.61 -15.09
N ASP A 5 -2.98 26.21 -15.22
CA ASP A 5 -4.04 26.08 -14.21
C ASP A 5 -4.52 24.62 -14.08
N GLU A 6 -4.61 23.90 -15.20
CA GLU A 6 -5.00 22.49 -15.21
C GLU A 6 -3.94 21.58 -14.57
N ILE A 7 -2.65 21.85 -14.78
CA ILE A 7 -1.58 21.10 -14.12
C ILE A 7 -1.60 21.34 -12.60
N ILE A 8 -1.85 22.58 -12.15
CA ILE A 8 -2.03 22.88 -10.72
C ILE A 8 -3.24 22.13 -10.14
N GLN A 9 -4.33 21.99 -10.91
CA GLN A 9 -5.48 21.19 -10.49
C GLN A 9 -5.16 19.69 -10.40
N VAL A 10 -4.31 19.15 -11.28
CA VAL A 10 -3.83 17.76 -11.18
C VAL A 10 -3.10 17.55 -9.86
N ARG A 11 -2.20 18.45 -9.47
CA ARG A 11 -1.54 18.39 -8.16
C ARG A 11 -2.56 18.40 -7.03
N ASN A 12 -3.54 19.30 -7.06
CA ASN A 12 -4.59 19.37 -6.04
C ASN A 12 -5.46 18.10 -5.99
N SER A 13 -5.67 17.43 -7.13
CA SER A 13 -6.33 16.12 -7.19
C SER A 13 -5.47 15.01 -6.58
N LEU A 14 -4.15 15.08 -6.77
CA LEU A 14 -3.16 14.17 -6.19
C LEU A 14 -2.84 14.48 -4.73
N THR A 15 -3.24 15.61 -4.16
CA THR A 15 -3.18 15.84 -2.70
C THR A 15 -4.42 15.31 -1.99
N LYS A 16 -5.55 15.20 -2.69
CA LYS A 16 -6.75 14.47 -2.25
C LYS A 16 -6.56 12.96 -2.45
N ASN A 17 -5.70 12.35 -1.63
CA ASN A 17 -5.45 10.89 -1.65
C ASN A 17 -6.06 10.16 -0.45
N ARG A 18 -6.56 10.90 0.55
CA ARG A 18 -7.27 10.35 1.69
C ARG A 18 -8.76 10.26 1.38
N THR A 19 -9.34 9.10 1.62
CA THR A 19 -10.77 8.87 1.35
C THR A 19 -11.63 9.87 2.11
N GLU A 20 -11.21 10.31 3.29
CA GLU A 20 -11.87 11.34 4.10
C GLU A 20 -12.09 12.67 3.34
N HIS A 21 -11.26 13.00 2.35
CA HIS A 21 -11.39 14.24 1.58
C HIS A 21 -12.55 14.23 0.57
N PHE A 22 -13.10 13.05 0.24
CA PHE A 22 -14.18 12.90 -0.75
C PHE A 22 -15.58 12.82 -0.12
N GLY A 23 -15.68 12.71 1.21
CA GLY A 23 -16.96 12.46 1.88
C GLY A 23 -17.39 10.99 1.77
N LYS A 24 -18.63 10.68 2.21
CA LYS A 24 -19.12 9.29 2.27
C LYS A 24 -19.52 8.74 0.90
N ASP A 25 -19.97 9.60 -0.01
CA ASP A 25 -20.24 9.23 -1.40
C ASP A 25 -18.97 9.41 -2.24
N VAL A 26 -18.51 8.32 -2.84
CA VAL A 26 -17.32 8.23 -3.69
C VAL A 26 -17.67 7.72 -5.11
N TRP A 27 -18.93 7.82 -5.54
CA TRP A 27 -19.40 7.26 -6.82
C TRP A 27 -18.58 7.77 -8.02
N LEU A 28 -18.31 9.07 -8.08
CA LEU A 28 -17.54 9.66 -9.18
C LEU A 28 -16.05 9.34 -9.10
N GLU A 29 -15.48 9.17 -7.90
CA GLU A 29 -14.05 8.96 -7.70
C GLU A 29 -13.64 7.50 -7.80
N PHE A 30 -14.55 6.56 -7.51
CA PHE A 30 -14.23 5.14 -7.46
C PHE A 30 -13.82 4.60 -8.83
N VAL A 31 -12.64 4.01 -8.93
CA VAL A 31 -12.26 3.18 -10.07
C VAL A 31 -12.61 1.75 -9.72
N ARG A 32 -13.41 1.09 -10.56
CA ARG A 32 -13.86 -0.28 -10.31
C ARG A 32 -12.76 -1.27 -10.71
N PRO A 33 -12.06 -1.91 -9.76
CA PRO A 33 -11.03 -2.89 -10.11
C PRO A 33 -11.65 -4.17 -10.71
N LYS A 34 -10.92 -4.80 -11.64
CA LYS A 34 -11.37 -6.02 -12.34
C LYS A 34 -11.71 -7.18 -11.40
N PHE A 35 -11.03 -7.30 -10.25
CA PHE A 35 -11.32 -8.40 -9.31
C PHE A 35 -12.76 -8.37 -8.75
N LEU A 36 -13.44 -7.22 -8.73
CA LEU A 36 -14.82 -7.13 -8.23
C LEU A 36 -15.84 -7.87 -9.10
N GLU A 37 -15.46 -8.31 -10.30
CA GLU A 37 -16.29 -9.20 -11.11
C GLU A 37 -16.31 -10.63 -10.56
N ASN A 38 -15.27 -11.02 -9.80
CA ASN A 38 -15.05 -12.38 -9.34
C ASN A 38 -15.26 -12.56 -7.84
N ILE A 39 -15.50 -11.48 -7.09
CA ILE A 39 -15.63 -11.51 -5.62
C ILE A 39 -16.97 -10.93 -5.23
N ASP A 40 -17.82 -11.74 -4.61
CA ASP A 40 -19.09 -11.29 -4.04
C ASP A 40 -18.90 -10.80 -2.60
N LEU A 41 -18.71 -9.49 -2.45
CA LEU A 41 -18.65 -8.80 -1.14
C LEU A 41 -20.04 -8.50 -0.55
N THR A 42 -21.07 -9.07 -1.17
CA THR A 42 -22.48 -9.03 -0.74
C THR A 42 -23.05 -10.44 -0.55
N SER A 43 -22.17 -11.41 -0.31
CA SER A 43 -22.56 -12.78 0.07
C SER A 43 -23.25 -12.81 1.43
N ASP A 44 -24.13 -13.79 1.64
CA ASP A 44 -24.75 -14.05 2.96
C ASP A 44 -23.71 -14.52 3.99
N MET A 45 -22.57 -15.03 3.51
CA MET A 45 -21.43 -15.35 4.36
C MET A 45 -20.66 -14.07 4.73
N PRO A 46 -20.44 -13.78 6.03
CA PRO A 46 -19.56 -12.70 6.46
C PRO A 46 -18.22 -12.70 5.75
N THR A 47 -17.71 -11.51 5.44
CA THR A 47 -16.42 -11.32 4.77
C THR A 47 -15.47 -10.51 5.65
N ARG A 48 -14.27 -11.06 5.85
CA ARG A 48 -13.10 -10.37 6.38
C ARG A 48 -12.25 -9.85 5.22
N LEU A 49 -12.38 -8.56 4.95
CA LEU A 49 -11.61 -7.85 3.93
C LEU A 49 -10.26 -7.40 4.51
N GLU A 50 -9.19 -8.07 4.11
CA GLU A 50 -7.83 -7.79 4.54
C GLU A 50 -7.05 -6.96 3.54
N GLY A 51 -6.07 -6.20 4.02
CA GLY A 51 -5.02 -5.64 3.18
C GLY A 51 -4.16 -4.61 3.92
N GLY A 52 -3.07 -4.17 3.30
CA GLY A 52 -2.15 -3.18 3.85
C GLY A 52 -2.78 -1.79 4.03
N ARG A 53 -2.04 -0.88 4.65
CA ARG A 53 -2.46 0.52 4.74
C ARG A 53 -2.41 1.17 3.36
N GLY A 54 -3.52 1.73 2.87
CA GLY A 54 -3.53 2.45 1.59
C GLY A 54 -3.84 1.62 0.34
N CYS A 55 -4.29 0.36 0.52
CA CYS A 55 -4.72 -0.50 -0.59
C CYS A 55 -6.14 -0.24 -1.11
N GLY A 56 -6.93 0.62 -0.44
CA GLY A 56 -8.26 1.03 -0.91
C GLY A 56 -9.46 0.41 -0.16
N LYS A 57 -9.26 -0.28 0.97
CA LYS A 57 -10.36 -0.86 1.79
C LYS A 57 -11.50 0.13 2.06
N THR A 58 -11.20 1.28 2.68
CA THR A 58 -12.20 2.32 2.97
C THR A 58 -12.91 2.84 1.71
N MET A 59 -12.16 2.99 0.61
CA MET A 59 -12.71 3.45 -0.67
C MET A 59 -13.72 2.42 -1.22
N LEU A 60 -13.38 1.13 -1.16
CA LEU A 60 -14.27 0.03 -1.54
C LEU A 60 -15.51 -0.05 -0.65
N LEU A 61 -15.36 0.04 0.67
CA LEU A 61 -16.50 -0.03 1.59
C LEU A 61 -17.46 1.16 1.42
N ARG A 62 -16.95 2.37 1.16
CA ARG A 62 -17.80 3.53 0.85
C ARG A 62 -18.54 3.35 -0.46
N TYR A 63 -17.87 2.82 -1.49
CA TYR A 63 -18.51 2.49 -2.76
C TYR A 63 -19.64 1.46 -2.60
N LEU A 64 -19.43 0.42 -1.78
CA LEU A 64 -20.45 -0.59 -1.47
C LEU A 64 -21.57 -0.08 -0.56
N SER A 65 -21.37 1.05 0.13
CA SER A 65 -22.36 1.62 1.03
C SER A 65 -23.51 2.29 0.27
N PHE A 66 -24.64 2.45 0.97
CA PHE A 66 -25.82 3.12 0.41
C PHE A 66 -25.52 4.54 -0.08
N TYR A 67 -24.50 5.22 0.47
CA TYR A 67 -24.11 6.57 0.06
C TYR A 67 -23.75 6.64 -1.43
N SER A 68 -22.95 5.69 -1.92
CA SER A 68 -22.58 5.63 -3.35
C SER A 68 -23.53 4.79 -4.17
N GLN A 69 -24.09 3.74 -3.59
CA GLN A 69 -25.05 2.89 -4.27
C GLN A 69 -26.30 3.67 -4.73
N PHE A 70 -26.78 4.60 -3.90
CA PHE A 70 -27.93 5.46 -4.16
C PHE A 70 -27.52 6.93 -4.29
N SER A 71 -26.29 7.19 -4.77
CA SER A 71 -25.80 8.54 -5.05
C SER A 71 -26.79 9.28 -5.97
N THR A 72 -27.00 10.57 -5.72
CA THR A 72 -27.79 11.44 -6.61
C THR A 72 -27.12 11.68 -7.97
N GLN A 73 -25.84 11.35 -8.07
CA GLN A 73 -25.05 11.45 -9.31
C GLN A 73 -25.20 10.20 -10.19
N ARG A 74 -25.86 9.15 -9.68
CA ARG A 74 -26.13 7.92 -10.43
C ARG A 74 -27.44 8.06 -11.18
N GLU A 75 -27.38 8.09 -12.50
CA GLU A 75 -28.57 8.31 -13.35
C GLU A 75 -29.56 7.14 -13.32
N ASN A 76 -29.06 5.90 -13.19
CA ASN A 76 -29.89 4.69 -13.24
C ASN A 76 -29.55 3.73 -12.08
N ILE A 77 -30.56 3.37 -11.30
CA ILE A 77 -30.47 2.42 -10.18
C ILE A 77 -31.42 1.25 -10.43
N SER A 78 -30.86 0.04 -10.47
CA SER A 78 -31.61 -1.20 -10.70
C SER A 78 -32.24 -1.75 -9.42
N ASP A 79 -33.24 -2.63 -9.57
CA ASP A 79 -33.85 -3.35 -8.44
C ASP A 79 -32.86 -4.24 -7.69
N ASP A 80 -31.78 -4.69 -8.35
CA ASP A 80 -30.73 -5.46 -7.69
C ASP A 80 -30.00 -4.63 -6.61
N ALA A 81 -29.84 -3.32 -6.83
CA ALA A 81 -29.24 -2.45 -5.82
C ALA A 81 -30.08 -2.41 -4.53
N ILE A 82 -31.41 -2.37 -4.64
CA ILE A 82 -32.29 -2.36 -3.46
C ILE A 82 -32.22 -3.66 -2.68
N LYS A 83 -31.95 -4.80 -3.33
CA LYS A 83 -31.81 -6.09 -2.65
C LYS A 83 -30.61 -6.13 -1.70
N LYS A 84 -29.59 -5.29 -1.92
CA LYS A 84 -28.30 -5.33 -1.20
C LYS A 84 -27.92 -3.95 -0.71
N ILE A 85 -28.26 -3.60 0.52
CA ILE A 85 -28.02 -2.27 1.08
C ILE A 85 -26.78 -2.29 1.98
N GLY A 86 -25.72 -1.58 1.59
CA GLY A 86 -24.50 -1.47 2.38
C GLY A 86 -24.58 -0.41 3.48
N ILE A 87 -24.32 -0.79 4.72
CA ILE A 87 -24.29 0.08 5.90
C ILE A 87 -22.84 0.27 6.35
N TYR A 88 -22.29 1.46 6.14
CA TYR A 88 -20.89 1.76 6.47
C TYR A 88 -20.76 2.32 7.88
N TRP A 89 -19.92 1.69 8.71
CA TRP A 89 -19.55 2.18 10.03
C TRP A 89 -18.03 2.17 10.19
N LYS A 90 -17.45 3.31 10.60
CA LYS A 90 -16.01 3.46 10.83
C LYS A 90 -15.74 3.54 12.33
N ALA A 91 -14.82 2.72 12.84
CA ALA A 91 -14.42 2.77 14.23
C ALA A 91 -13.69 4.09 14.57
N ASP A 92 -14.34 4.99 15.31
CA ASP A 92 -13.70 6.20 15.82
C ASP A 92 -12.75 5.86 16.97
N THR A 93 -11.46 5.80 16.64
CA THR A 93 -10.42 5.44 17.61
C THR A 93 -10.38 6.39 18.81
N GLN A 94 -10.71 7.68 18.65
CA GLN A 94 -10.64 8.64 19.75
C GLN A 94 -11.78 8.42 20.73
N PHE A 95 -13.01 8.33 20.20
CA PHE A 95 -14.20 8.15 21.03
C PHE A 95 -14.25 6.76 21.68
N LEU A 96 -14.00 5.70 20.92
CA LEU A 96 -14.10 4.32 21.42
C LEU A 96 -13.07 4.02 22.51
N ARG A 97 -11.92 4.70 22.50
CA ARG A 97 -10.92 4.61 23.58
C ARG A 97 -11.36 5.27 24.89
N LEU A 98 -12.39 6.11 24.89
CA LEU A 98 -12.95 6.65 26.13
C LEU A 98 -13.77 5.60 26.90
N MET A 99 -14.25 4.57 26.21
CA MET A 99 -15.03 3.46 26.77
C MET A 99 -14.13 2.38 27.39
N GLN A 100 -13.24 2.77 28.28
CA GLN A 100 -12.41 1.83 29.05
C GLN A 100 -12.03 2.45 30.39
N LYS A 101 -11.74 1.59 31.38
CA LYS A 101 -11.30 2.02 32.72
C LYS A 101 -12.36 2.93 33.36
N ARG A 102 -11.94 4.00 34.04
CA ARG A 102 -12.80 5.02 34.69
C ARG A 102 -13.71 4.49 35.79
N GLN A 103 -13.26 3.45 36.51
CA GLN A 103 -14.02 2.79 37.58
C GLN A 103 -15.36 2.21 37.13
N VAL A 104 -15.46 1.86 35.85
CA VAL A 104 -16.60 1.18 35.25
C VAL A 104 -16.14 -0.21 34.85
N GLU A 105 -16.92 -1.21 35.27
CA GLU A 105 -16.69 -2.61 34.95
C GLU A 105 -16.78 -2.87 33.45
N GLU A 106 -16.02 -3.85 32.95
CA GLU A 106 -16.00 -4.17 31.52
C GLU A 106 -17.39 -4.60 31.01
N SER A 107 -18.18 -5.29 31.83
CA SER A 107 -19.56 -5.68 31.50
C SER A 107 -20.47 -4.48 31.21
N GLU A 108 -20.28 -3.38 31.95
CA GLU A 108 -21.02 -2.14 31.73
C GLU A 108 -20.53 -1.44 30.45
N TRP A 109 -19.22 -1.45 30.18
CA TRP A 109 -18.68 -0.95 28.91
C TRP A 109 -19.15 -1.74 27.69
N ILE A 110 -19.26 -3.08 27.80
CA ILE A 110 -19.85 -3.92 26.76
C ILE A 110 -21.29 -3.46 26.46
N SER A 111 -22.09 -3.25 27.51
CA SER A 111 -23.48 -2.79 27.37
C SER A 111 -23.59 -1.39 26.74
N ILE A 112 -22.73 -0.45 27.15
CA ILE A 112 -22.70 0.91 26.59
C ILE A 112 -22.24 0.90 25.13
N PHE A 113 -21.21 0.11 24.80
CA PHE A 113 -20.70 0.00 23.44
C PHE A 113 -21.71 -0.65 22.50
N ASP A 114 -22.35 -1.75 22.90
CA ASP A 114 -23.40 -2.39 22.10
C ASP A 114 -24.58 -1.44 21.87
N HIS A 115 -25.00 -0.69 22.90
CA HIS A 115 -25.99 0.38 22.75
C HIS A 115 -25.59 1.44 21.73
N TYR A 116 -24.38 1.99 21.84
CA TYR A 116 -23.83 3.00 20.92
C TYR A 116 -23.75 2.48 19.48
N LEU A 117 -23.26 1.26 19.29
CA LEU A 117 -23.13 0.62 17.99
C LEU A 117 -24.50 0.44 17.35
N ILE A 118 -25.48 -0.07 18.09
CA ILE A 118 -26.85 -0.28 17.60
C ILE A 118 -27.47 1.05 17.16
N LEU A 119 -27.39 2.10 17.98
CA LEU A 119 -27.93 3.41 17.61
C LEU A 119 -27.24 3.96 16.35
N SER A 120 -25.92 3.81 16.26
CA SER A 120 -25.15 4.26 15.09
C SER A 120 -25.60 3.53 13.81
N LEU A 121 -25.78 2.21 13.87
CA LEU A 121 -26.24 1.40 12.74
C LEU A 121 -27.70 1.71 12.39
N VAL A 122 -28.58 1.90 13.37
CA VAL A 122 -29.98 2.31 13.13
C VAL A 122 -30.06 3.64 12.40
N VAL A 123 -29.24 4.63 12.78
CA VAL A 123 -29.18 5.92 12.07
C VAL A 123 -28.78 5.71 10.60
N GLU A 124 -27.77 4.89 10.31
CA GLU A 124 -27.34 4.60 8.95
C GLU A 124 -28.39 3.80 8.16
N VAL A 125 -29.09 2.85 8.78
CA VAL A 125 -30.20 2.12 8.17
C VAL A 125 -31.36 3.07 7.80
N LEU A 126 -31.77 3.96 8.71
CA LEU A 126 -32.81 4.96 8.41
C LEU A 126 -32.36 5.93 7.31
N ASN A 127 -31.11 6.39 7.35
CA ASN A 127 -30.56 7.24 6.29
C ASN A 127 -30.51 6.52 4.93
N SER A 128 -30.33 5.19 4.89
CA SER A 128 -30.38 4.43 3.65
C SER A 128 -31.74 4.50 2.97
N VAL A 129 -32.84 4.44 3.74
CA VAL A 129 -34.21 4.59 3.23
C VAL A 129 -34.42 6.00 2.65
N VAL A 130 -33.94 7.03 3.36
CA VAL A 130 -33.99 8.42 2.87
C VAL A 130 -33.15 8.59 1.59
N ALA A 131 -31.99 7.95 1.51
CA ALA A 131 -31.13 8.01 0.33
C ALA A 131 -31.80 7.37 -0.89
N VAL A 132 -32.42 6.20 -0.73
CA VAL A 132 -33.20 5.56 -1.79
C VAL A 132 -34.29 6.51 -2.31
N ALA A 133 -35.06 7.13 -1.40
CA ALA A 133 -36.14 8.06 -1.77
C ALA A 133 -35.68 9.34 -2.49
N LYS A 134 -34.41 9.75 -2.29
CA LYS A 134 -33.81 10.93 -2.93
C LYS A 134 -33.03 10.59 -4.20
N SER A 135 -32.80 9.30 -4.46
CA SER A 135 -32.01 8.82 -5.59
C SER A 135 -32.84 8.77 -6.89
N SER A 136 -32.23 8.33 -7.98
CA SER A 136 -32.90 8.06 -9.25
C SER A 136 -33.71 6.74 -9.26
N TYR A 137 -33.83 6.04 -8.12
CA TYR A 137 -34.59 4.79 -8.03
C TYR A 137 -36.10 5.03 -8.27
N PRO A 138 -36.73 4.38 -9.26
CA PRO A 138 -38.04 4.79 -9.74
C PRO A 138 -39.25 4.33 -8.90
N GLN A 139 -39.06 3.43 -7.92
CA GLN A 139 -40.19 2.78 -7.21
C GLN A 139 -40.39 3.26 -5.77
N PHE A 140 -39.63 4.25 -5.30
CA PHE A 140 -39.70 4.69 -3.89
C PHE A 140 -39.37 6.19 -3.77
N PHE A 141 -40.27 6.96 -3.15
CA PHE A 141 -40.22 8.42 -3.08
C PHE A 141 -40.42 8.93 -1.64
N GLY A 142 -40.28 10.24 -1.43
CA GLY A 142 -40.43 10.87 -0.11
C GLY A 142 -41.73 10.50 0.62
N LYS A 143 -42.87 10.51 -0.07
CA LYS A 143 -44.18 10.10 0.50
C LYS A 143 -44.22 8.65 0.99
N ASP A 144 -43.40 7.77 0.39
CA ASP A 144 -43.36 6.35 0.76
C ASP A 144 -42.51 6.15 2.03
N VAL A 145 -41.61 7.09 2.36
CA VAL A 145 -40.89 7.14 3.63
C VAL A 145 -41.85 7.42 4.78
N GLU A 146 -42.76 8.39 4.61
CA GLU A 146 -43.78 8.76 5.61
C GLU A 146 -44.76 7.62 5.89
N ALA A 147 -44.93 6.69 4.94
CA ALA A 147 -45.78 5.51 5.11
C ALA A 147 -45.12 4.39 5.94
N ILE A 148 -43.82 4.46 6.24
CA ILE A 148 -43.13 3.48 7.09
C ILE A 148 -43.42 3.81 8.55
N ALA A 149 -44.23 2.97 9.19
CA ALA A 149 -44.56 3.08 10.61
C ALA A 149 -43.78 2.06 11.45
N PHE A 150 -43.17 2.53 12.54
CA PHE A 150 -42.44 1.68 13.49
C PHE A 150 -43.35 1.23 14.64
N SER A 151 -44.41 0.48 14.30
CA SER A 151 -45.37 -0.01 15.31
C SER A 151 -44.67 -0.86 16.37
N GLY A 152 -44.83 -0.48 17.65
CA GLY A 152 -44.16 -1.10 18.80
C GLY A 152 -42.86 -0.41 19.22
N ILE A 153 -42.40 0.63 18.52
CA ILE A 153 -41.14 1.31 18.89
C ILE A 153 -41.20 2.01 20.25
N LYS A 154 -42.41 2.36 20.70
CA LYS A 154 -42.66 2.93 22.02
C LYS A 154 -42.24 2.01 23.17
N ASP A 155 -42.22 0.69 22.95
CA ASP A 155 -41.74 -0.28 23.94
C ASP A 155 -40.23 -0.17 24.19
N TYR A 156 -39.50 0.46 23.26
CA TYR A 156 -38.09 0.82 23.41
C TYR A 156 -37.89 2.26 23.94
N GLY A 157 -38.97 2.88 24.43
CA GLY A 157 -38.98 4.22 25.03
C GLY A 157 -39.13 5.38 24.04
N TYR A 158 -39.35 5.11 22.74
CA TYR A 158 -39.51 6.17 21.74
C TYR A 158 -40.84 6.90 21.90
N ARG A 159 -40.89 8.19 21.54
CA ARG A 159 -42.09 9.03 21.70
C ARG A 159 -43.08 8.89 20.55
N SER A 160 -42.56 8.65 19.36
CA SER A 160 -43.33 8.61 18.11
C SER A 160 -42.99 7.37 17.30
N GLU A 161 -43.95 6.92 16.49
CA GLU A 161 -43.76 5.85 15.50
C GLU A 161 -43.47 6.40 14.09
N ASP A 162 -43.54 7.74 13.93
CA ASP A 162 -43.26 8.44 12.69
C ASP A 162 -41.78 8.33 12.30
N PHE A 163 -41.51 8.09 11.02
CA PHE A 163 -40.15 7.86 10.53
C PHE A 163 -39.18 9.02 10.84
N HIS A 164 -39.61 10.26 10.63
CA HIS A 164 -38.76 11.44 10.83
C HIS A 164 -38.52 11.75 12.32
N GLU A 165 -39.52 11.50 13.16
CA GLU A 165 -39.34 11.57 14.62
C GLU A 165 -38.44 10.46 15.15
N VAL A 166 -38.55 9.23 14.63
CA VAL A 166 -37.71 8.10 15.02
C VAL A 166 -36.24 8.36 14.68
N ILE A 167 -35.93 8.85 13.48
CA ILE A 167 -34.55 9.19 13.12
C ILE A 167 -34.00 10.35 13.98
N SER A 168 -34.81 11.38 14.24
CA SER A 168 -34.44 12.52 15.09
C SER A 168 -34.17 12.09 16.54
N GLU A 169 -35.04 11.26 17.12
CA GLU A 169 -34.88 10.73 18.47
C GLU A 169 -33.67 9.80 18.56
N THR A 170 -33.44 8.92 17.58
CA THR A 170 -32.26 8.05 17.55
C THR A 170 -30.97 8.87 17.54
N CYS A 171 -30.91 9.92 16.71
CA CYS A 171 -29.77 10.84 16.69
C CYS A 171 -29.60 11.58 18.04
N SER A 172 -30.70 11.93 18.71
CA SER A 172 -30.67 12.54 20.04
C SER A 172 -30.11 11.58 21.10
N ARG A 173 -30.55 10.32 21.10
CA ARG A 173 -30.04 9.25 21.98
C ARG A 173 -28.55 8.96 21.74
N LEU A 174 -28.11 8.96 20.48
CA LEU A 174 -26.69 8.81 20.13
C LEU A 174 -25.84 9.93 20.74
N ARG A 175 -26.25 11.21 20.55
CA ARG A 175 -25.56 12.37 21.16
C ARG A 175 -25.55 12.32 22.69
N LYS A 176 -26.65 11.87 23.31
CA LYS A 176 -26.71 11.67 24.78
C LYS A 176 -25.73 10.59 25.24
N THR A 177 -25.60 9.50 24.47
CA THR A 177 -24.64 8.42 24.76
C THR A 177 -23.20 8.95 24.66
N GLU A 178 -22.88 9.71 23.62
CA GLU A 178 -21.56 10.34 23.48
C GLU A 178 -21.26 11.30 24.65
N SER A 179 -22.23 12.14 25.01
CA SER A 179 -22.13 13.06 26.15
C SER A 179 -21.94 12.31 27.48
N PHE A 180 -22.65 11.20 27.66
CA PHE A 180 -22.52 10.34 28.83
C PHE A 180 -21.13 9.71 28.92
N VAL A 181 -20.62 9.14 27.82
CA VAL A 181 -19.28 8.55 27.77
C VAL A 181 -18.21 9.60 28.07
N GLN A 182 -18.38 10.84 27.62
CA GLN A 182 -17.45 11.93 27.93
C GLN A 182 -17.51 12.36 29.41
N ASN A 183 -18.71 12.43 29.98
CA ASN A 183 -18.96 12.95 31.33
C ASN A 183 -19.36 11.82 32.30
N ILE A 184 -18.62 10.71 32.25
CA ILE A 184 -18.99 9.54 33.05
C ILE A 184 -18.91 9.86 34.54
N ASN A 185 -20.06 9.80 35.20
CA ASN A 185 -20.21 9.94 36.63
C ASN A 185 -21.14 8.80 37.10
N LYS A 186 -21.13 8.48 38.39
CA LYS A 186 -21.92 7.36 38.93
C LYS A 186 -23.44 7.63 38.96
N GLU A 187 -23.87 8.87 38.72
CA GLU A 187 -25.27 9.30 38.88
C GLU A 187 -26.03 9.38 37.55
N ASN A 188 -25.33 9.49 36.41
CA ASN A 188 -25.97 9.54 35.10
C ASN A 188 -26.32 8.11 34.65
N VAL A 189 -27.58 7.89 34.31
CA VAL A 189 -28.06 6.65 33.69
C VAL A 189 -28.58 6.98 32.30
N ILE A 190 -28.20 6.19 31.30
CA ILE A 190 -28.76 6.25 29.95
C ILE A 190 -29.75 5.12 29.75
N GLU A 191 -30.86 5.41 29.08
CA GLU A 191 -31.85 4.42 28.67
C GLU A 191 -31.31 3.66 27.46
N LYS A 192 -30.82 2.44 27.70
CA LYS A 192 -30.18 1.62 26.68
C LYS A 192 -31.23 0.85 25.87
N VAL A 193 -31.01 0.76 24.57
CA VAL A 193 -31.75 -0.15 23.69
C VAL A 193 -31.13 -1.55 23.71
N PRO A 194 -31.94 -2.62 23.61
CA PRO A 194 -31.44 -3.99 23.59
C PRO A 194 -30.84 -4.37 22.21
N PRO A 195 -30.05 -5.46 22.14
CA PRO A 195 -29.49 -5.99 20.89
C PRO A 195 -30.49 -6.19 19.75
N SER A 196 -31.74 -6.56 20.08
CA SER A 196 -32.81 -6.82 19.12
C SER A 196 -33.36 -5.56 18.44
N PHE A 197 -33.02 -4.36 18.93
CA PHE A 197 -33.58 -3.12 18.42
C PHE A 197 -33.22 -2.86 16.94
N LEU A 198 -32.00 -3.17 16.52
CA LEU A 198 -31.58 -3.03 15.12
C LEU A 198 -32.42 -3.95 14.20
N ALA A 199 -32.64 -5.21 14.62
CA ALA A 199 -33.47 -6.15 13.88
C ALA A 199 -34.92 -5.65 13.79
N PHE A 200 -35.49 -5.14 14.90
CA PHE A 200 -36.83 -4.55 14.92
C PHE A 200 -37.00 -3.41 13.90
N VAL A 201 -36.02 -2.50 13.81
CA VAL A 201 -36.04 -1.40 12.84
C VAL A 201 -35.99 -1.93 11.40
N ILE A 202 -35.09 -2.87 11.13
CA ILE A 202 -34.96 -3.51 9.81
C ILE A 202 -36.27 -4.21 9.43
N ASP A 203 -36.84 -5.02 10.32
CA ASP A 203 -38.10 -5.74 10.08
C ASP A 203 -39.26 -4.78 9.82
N SER A 204 -39.28 -3.63 10.50
CA SER A 204 -40.28 -2.58 10.27
C SER A 204 -40.15 -1.97 8.86
N ILE A 205 -38.92 -1.70 8.41
CA ILE A 205 -38.64 -1.20 7.05
C ILE A 205 -39.03 -2.25 5.99
N LYS A 206 -38.71 -3.52 6.23
CA LYS A 206 -38.99 -4.64 5.32
C LYS A 206 -40.47 -4.95 5.13
N LYS A 207 -41.37 -4.42 5.97
CA LYS A 207 -42.83 -4.47 5.73
C LYS A 207 -43.23 -3.67 4.48
N SER A 208 -42.43 -2.69 4.06
CA SER A 208 -42.61 -2.01 2.78
C SER A 208 -42.29 -2.96 1.62
N LYS A 209 -43.13 -2.92 0.58
CA LYS A 209 -42.98 -3.78 -0.62
C LYS A 209 -41.61 -3.63 -1.28
N VAL A 210 -41.04 -2.42 -1.27
CA VAL A 210 -39.75 -2.13 -1.91
C VAL A 210 -38.60 -2.84 -1.18
N PHE A 211 -38.64 -2.89 0.16
CA PHE A 211 -37.56 -3.45 0.97
C PHE A 211 -37.78 -4.90 1.41
N ALA A 212 -38.88 -5.54 1.01
CA ALA A 212 -39.25 -6.88 1.47
C ALA A 212 -38.14 -7.93 1.22
N LEU A 213 -37.41 -7.81 0.11
CA LEU A 213 -36.32 -8.70 -0.26
C LEU A 213 -34.92 -8.12 0.04
N SER A 214 -34.85 -6.93 0.66
CA SER A 214 -33.58 -6.29 0.98
C SER A 214 -32.84 -7.03 2.09
N LYS A 215 -31.52 -7.10 1.90
CA LYS A 215 -30.53 -7.51 2.89
C LYS A 215 -29.62 -6.32 3.19
N PHE A 216 -29.22 -6.20 4.44
CA PHE A 216 -28.41 -5.12 4.98
C PHE A 216 -27.02 -5.68 5.33
N TYR A 217 -25.99 -5.13 4.70
CA TYR A 217 -24.60 -5.55 4.88
C TYR A 217 -23.86 -4.49 5.67
N VAL A 218 -23.55 -4.77 6.93
CA VAL A 218 -22.75 -3.86 7.76
C VAL A 218 -21.28 -4.02 7.39
N TYR A 219 -20.62 -2.92 7.07
CA TYR A 219 -19.20 -2.84 6.77
C TYR A 219 -18.50 -2.08 7.89
N VAL A 220 -17.86 -2.81 8.79
CA VAL A 220 -17.04 -2.24 9.88
C VAL A 220 -15.64 -1.94 9.37
N ASP A 221 -15.32 -0.66 9.22
CA ASP A 221 -14.00 -0.18 8.79
C ASP A 221 -13.08 0.11 9.99
N GLU A 222 -11.78 -0.04 9.75
CA GLU A 222 -10.71 0.09 10.75
C GLU A 222 -10.90 -0.79 11.99
N TYR A 223 -11.29 -2.06 11.79
CA TYR A 223 -11.54 -3.03 12.87
C TYR A 223 -10.37 -3.14 13.87
N GLU A 224 -9.13 -3.05 13.40
CA GLU A 224 -7.94 -3.17 14.26
C GLU A 224 -7.80 -2.06 15.32
N ASN A 225 -8.61 -0.99 15.22
CA ASN A 225 -8.62 0.11 16.18
C ASN A 225 -9.55 -0.14 17.38
N LEU A 226 -10.40 -1.18 17.32
CA LEU A 226 -11.30 -1.57 18.40
C LEU A 226 -10.52 -2.15 19.60
N LEU A 227 -10.99 -1.87 20.81
CA LEU A 227 -10.51 -2.51 22.03
C LEU A 227 -10.86 -4.02 22.02
N ASN A 228 -10.13 -4.83 22.78
CA ASN A 228 -10.34 -6.28 22.78
C ASN A 228 -11.80 -6.68 23.08
N TYR A 229 -12.44 -6.10 24.10
CA TYR A 229 -13.86 -6.41 24.38
C TYR A 229 -14.80 -5.93 23.25
N GLN A 230 -14.48 -4.82 22.58
CA GLN A 230 -15.26 -4.30 21.44
C GLN A 230 -15.13 -5.22 20.23
N GLN A 231 -13.93 -5.76 19.99
CA GLN A 231 -13.70 -6.83 19.02
C GLN A 231 -14.56 -8.05 19.32
N ARG A 232 -14.64 -8.50 20.59
CA ARG A 232 -15.53 -9.62 20.98
C ARG A 232 -16.99 -9.34 20.67
N VAL A 233 -17.47 -8.11 20.88
CA VAL A 233 -18.85 -7.70 20.53
C VAL A 233 -19.08 -7.83 19.03
N ILE A 234 -18.18 -7.28 18.20
CA ILE A 234 -18.28 -7.39 16.74
C ILE A 234 -18.17 -8.85 16.27
N ASN A 235 -17.24 -9.62 16.83
CA ASN A 235 -17.07 -11.04 16.54
C ASN A 235 -18.35 -11.84 16.82
N THR A 236 -19.04 -11.51 17.91
CA THR A 236 -20.34 -12.12 18.24
C THR A 236 -21.39 -11.80 17.17
N LYS A 237 -21.42 -10.59 16.63
CA LYS A 237 -22.33 -10.24 15.51
C LYS A 237 -21.95 -10.95 14.20
N ILE A 238 -20.66 -11.13 13.92
CA ILE A 238 -20.19 -11.91 12.76
C ILE A 238 -20.67 -13.36 12.89
N LYS A 239 -20.45 -13.98 14.04
CA LYS A 239 -20.81 -15.39 14.29
C LYS A 239 -22.31 -15.67 14.13
N HIS A 240 -23.15 -14.71 14.54
CA HIS A 240 -24.61 -14.80 14.43
C HIS A 240 -25.18 -14.02 13.25
N SER A 241 -24.36 -13.69 12.24
CA SER A 241 -24.84 -13.01 11.04
C SER A 241 -25.74 -13.94 10.22
N GLU A 242 -26.96 -13.47 9.96
CA GLU A 242 -27.92 -14.17 9.12
C GLU A 242 -28.78 -13.16 8.35
N PRO A 243 -29.23 -13.46 7.11
CA PRO A 243 -30.15 -12.59 6.41
C PRO A 243 -31.39 -12.28 7.26
N PRO A 244 -31.80 -11.00 7.37
CA PRO A 244 -31.44 -9.90 6.49
C PRO A 244 -30.26 -9.04 6.93
N LEU A 245 -29.49 -9.40 7.97
CA LEU A 245 -28.43 -8.56 8.53
C LEU A 245 -27.09 -9.32 8.60
N VAL A 246 -26.13 -8.93 7.75
CA VAL A 246 -24.81 -9.58 7.64
C VAL A 246 -23.71 -8.61 8.03
N PHE A 247 -22.83 -9.01 8.95
CA PHE A 247 -21.68 -8.21 9.38
C PHE A 247 -20.41 -8.59 8.63
N ASN A 248 -19.74 -7.59 8.07
CA ASN A 248 -18.46 -7.68 7.38
C ASN A 248 -17.46 -6.75 8.05
N ILE A 249 -16.18 -7.09 7.99
CA ILE A 249 -15.11 -6.28 8.58
C ILE A 249 -14.02 -5.98 7.56
N ALA A 250 -13.47 -4.78 7.61
CA ALA A 250 -12.22 -4.42 6.95
C ALA A 250 -11.12 -4.24 7.99
N ILE A 251 -9.99 -4.90 7.74
CA ILE A 251 -8.89 -5.01 8.70
C ILE A 251 -7.53 -5.01 8.02
N LYS A 252 -6.48 -4.60 8.74
CA LYS A 252 -5.10 -4.89 8.32
C LYS A 252 -4.80 -6.38 8.43
N VAL A 253 -3.87 -6.87 7.61
CA VAL A 253 -3.27 -8.21 7.79
C VAL A 253 -2.69 -8.29 9.20
N ASN A 254 -2.92 -9.41 9.91
CA ASN A 254 -2.54 -9.60 11.32
C ASN A 254 -3.10 -8.52 12.27
N GLY A 255 -4.20 -7.84 11.89
CA GLY A 255 -4.78 -6.74 12.68
C GLY A 255 -5.76 -7.18 13.76
N MET A 256 -6.19 -8.45 13.77
CA MET A 256 -7.15 -8.99 14.74
C MET A 256 -6.39 -9.42 15.99
N SER A 257 -6.57 -8.68 17.09
CA SER A 257 -5.94 -9.02 18.37
C SER A 257 -6.75 -10.05 19.16
N GLU A 258 -8.06 -10.14 18.90
CA GLU A 258 -8.97 -11.04 19.59
C GLU A 258 -9.85 -11.78 18.59
N ALA A 259 -9.79 -13.11 18.63
CA ALA A 259 -10.61 -13.99 17.79
C ALA A 259 -11.81 -14.56 18.55
N LEU A 260 -11.90 -14.32 19.87
CA LEU A 260 -13.01 -14.77 20.70
C LEU A 260 -14.27 -13.91 20.52
N THR A 261 -15.42 -14.52 20.78
CA THR A 261 -16.72 -13.87 20.96
C THR A 261 -16.97 -13.55 22.43
N LEU A 262 -18.12 -12.97 22.76
CA LEU A 262 -18.54 -12.77 24.15
C LEU A 262 -18.84 -14.09 24.88
N SER A 263 -19.03 -15.20 24.15
CA SER A 263 -19.27 -16.54 24.68
C SER A 263 -17.99 -17.36 24.87
N ASP A 264 -16.82 -16.76 24.67
CA ASP A 264 -15.49 -17.40 24.66
C ASP A 264 -15.30 -18.49 23.58
N GLU A 265 -16.23 -18.61 22.63
CA GLU A 265 -16.00 -19.33 21.38
C GLU A 265 -15.18 -18.47 20.41
N SER A 266 -14.27 -19.08 19.64
CA SER A 266 -13.50 -18.38 18.62
C SER A 266 -14.21 -18.35 17.27
N LEU A 267 -13.95 -17.31 16.46
CA LEU A 267 -14.38 -17.25 15.07
C LEU A 267 -13.52 -18.17 14.19
N GLU A 268 -14.19 -19.02 13.42
CA GLU A 268 -13.56 -19.99 12.53
C GLU A 268 -13.65 -19.58 11.06
N ASN A 269 -12.52 -19.62 10.35
CA ASN A 269 -12.46 -19.35 8.92
C ASN A 269 -13.19 -20.45 8.13
N LYS A 270 -13.97 -20.05 7.11
CA LYS A 270 -14.87 -20.86 6.27
C LYS A 270 -16.15 -21.34 6.95
N ALA A 271 -16.17 -21.44 8.27
CA ALA A 271 -17.37 -21.76 9.04
C ALA A 271 -18.18 -20.50 9.38
N ASP A 272 -17.52 -19.46 9.90
CA ASP A 272 -18.17 -18.21 10.35
C ASP A 272 -17.93 -17.02 9.39
N TYR A 273 -16.82 -17.01 8.65
CA TYR A 273 -16.52 -15.96 7.67
C TYR A 273 -15.61 -16.44 6.53
N SER A 274 -15.61 -15.70 5.42
CA SER A 274 -14.65 -15.84 4.31
C SER A 274 -13.60 -14.72 4.35
N VAL A 275 -12.40 -14.97 3.81
CA VAL A 275 -11.31 -13.99 3.77
C VAL A 275 -11.06 -13.54 2.34
N VAL A 276 -11.05 -12.22 2.13
CA VAL A 276 -10.64 -11.60 0.86
C VAL A 276 -9.45 -10.69 1.13
N ASN A 277 -8.28 -11.01 0.55
CA ASN A 277 -7.09 -10.18 0.70
C ASN A 277 -6.94 -9.25 -0.51
N LEU A 278 -7.25 -7.97 -0.31
CA LEU A 278 -7.32 -6.97 -1.35
C LEU A 278 -5.99 -6.77 -2.09
N ASP A 279 -4.86 -6.82 -1.37
CA ASP A 279 -3.53 -6.67 -1.99
C ASP A 279 -3.27 -7.79 -3.00
N LYS A 280 -3.60 -9.04 -2.63
CA LYS A 280 -3.46 -10.20 -3.52
C LYS A 280 -4.41 -10.13 -4.72
N GLU A 281 -5.64 -9.67 -4.51
CA GLU A 281 -6.65 -9.60 -5.59
C GLU A 281 -6.36 -8.47 -6.58
N ILE A 282 -5.86 -7.32 -6.12
CA ILE A 282 -5.38 -6.26 -7.01
C ILE A 282 -4.17 -6.72 -7.81
N GLU A 283 -3.19 -7.37 -7.16
CA GLU A 283 -1.99 -7.86 -7.85
C GLU A 283 -2.36 -8.87 -8.95
N LYS A 284 -3.21 -9.86 -8.63
CA LYS A 284 -3.70 -10.87 -9.60
C LYS A 284 -4.46 -10.25 -10.78
N SER A 285 -5.19 -9.16 -10.54
CA SER A 285 -6.02 -8.50 -11.55
C SER A 285 -5.29 -7.43 -12.37
N GLY A 286 -4.02 -7.17 -12.06
CA GLY A 286 -3.16 -6.24 -12.78
C GLY A 286 -3.05 -4.89 -12.08
N PHE A 287 -2.14 -4.78 -11.11
CA PHE A 287 -1.92 -3.55 -10.34
C PHE A 287 -1.49 -2.36 -11.22
N SER A 288 -0.62 -2.58 -12.22
CA SER A 288 -0.12 -1.53 -13.12
C SER A 288 -1.25 -0.85 -13.90
N ASP A 289 -2.14 -1.65 -14.50
CA ASP A 289 -3.31 -1.15 -15.23
C ASP A 289 -4.28 -0.39 -14.32
N PHE A 290 -4.51 -0.93 -13.11
CA PHE A 290 -5.40 -0.31 -12.14
C PHE A 290 -4.91 1.07 -11.67
N VAL A 291 -3.62 1.23 -11.35
CA VAL A 291 -3.09 2.54 -10.95
C VAL A 291 -2.98 3.52 -12.12
N ALA A 292 -2.77 3.03 -13.35
CA ALA A 292 -2.87 3.85 -14.55
C ALA A 292 -4.29 4.41 -14.71
N GLU A 293 -5.31 3.59 -14.52
CA GLU A 293 -6.71 4.01 -14.58
C GLU A 293 -7.06 5.04 -13.50
N ILE A 294 -6.62 4.82 -12.25
CA ILE A 294 -6.77 5.79 -11.16
C ILE A 294 -6.15 7.14 -11.52
N LEU A 295 -4.92 7.13 -12.03
CA LEU A 295 -4.21 8.35 -12.41
C LEU A 295 -4.95 9.07 -13.55
N ILE A 296 -5.31 8.35 -14.61
CA ILE A 296 -6.01 8.92 -15.77
C ILE A 296 -7.38 9.45 -15.38
N LYS A 297 -8.13 8.78 -14.51
CA LYS A 297 -9.43 9.25 -14.01
C LYS A 297 -9.27 10.57 -13.23
N LYS A 298 -8.26 10.66 -12.36
CA LYS A 298 -7.93 11.92 -11.66
C LYS A 298 -7.58 13.04 -12.64
N PHE A 299 -6.89 12.74 -13.74
CA PHE A 299 -6.52 13.72 -14.77
C PHE A 299 -7.70 14.12 -15.64
N THR A 300 -8.61 13.20 -15.93
CA THR A 300 -9.83 13.48 -16.71
C THR A 300 -10.67 14.54 -16.00
N ILE A 301 -10.74 14.49 -14.67
CA ILE A 301 -11.47 15.45 -13.85
C ILE A 301 -10.70 16.77 -13.71
N ALA A 302 -9.38 16.71 -13.51
CA ALA A 302 -8.58 17.89 -13.14
C ALA A 302 -7.92 18.65 -14.32
N ALA A 303 -7.66 17.96 -15.43
CA ALA A 303 -6.95 18.49 -16.60
C ALA A 303 -7.42 17.84 -17.91
N PRO A 304 -8.72 17.98 -18.27
CA PRO A 304 -9.29 17.33 -19.44
C PRO A 304 -8.63 17.79 -20.74
N SER A 305 -8.26 19.07 -20.87
CA SER A 305 -7.64 19.59 -22.10
C SER A 305 -6.24 19.02 -22.28
N VAL A 306 -5.46 18.94 -21.19
CA VAL A 306 -4.10 18.40 -21.24
C VAL A 306 -4.11 16.89 -21.54
N LEU A 307 -5.04 16.14 -20.97
CA LEU A 307 -5.19 14.72 -21.25
C LEU A 307 -5.55 14.47 -22.73
N SER A 308 -6.45 15.28 -23.29
CA SER A 308 -6.81 15.21 -24.72
C SER A 308 -5.69 15.60 -25.69
N ALA A 309 -4.68 16.34 -25.22
CA ALA A 309 -3.49 16.65 -26.01
C ALA A 309 -2.49 15.49 -26.05
N ILE A 310 -2.49 14.63 -25.03
CA ILE A 310 -1.55 13.50 -24.87
C ILE A 310 -2.09 12.23 -25.53
N GLY A 311 -3.41 12.02 -25.45
CA GLY A 311 -4.11 10.92 -26.09
C GLY A 311 -5.01 11.43 -27.21
N SER A 312 -5.03 10.76 -28.36
CA SER A 312 -5.93 11.03 -29.48
C SER A 312 -7.40 10.66 -29.14
N ALA A 313 -7.96 11.25 -28.10
CA ALA A 313 -9.29 10.94 -27.57
C ALA A 313 -10.20 12.17 -27.64
N LYS A 314 -11.32 12.01 -28.33
CA LYS A 314 -12.40 13.00 -28.45
C LYS A 314 -12.99 13.32 -27.08
N SER A 315 -13.53 14.52 -26.99
CA SER A 315 -13.90 15.33 -25.81
C SER A 315 -14.88 14.77 -24.77
N HIS A 316 -15.11 13.47 -24.68
CA HIS A 316 -15.86 12.86 -23.57
C HIS A 316 -15.26 11.49 -23.28
N ILE A 317 -14.35 11.42 -22.29
CA ILE A 317 -13.77 10.15 -21.81
C ILE A 317 -14.81 9.47 -20.93
N ASP A 318 -15.82 8.93 -21.60
CA ASP A 318 -16.75 7.98 -21.04
C ASP A 318 -16.87 6.82 -22.02
N PHE A 319 -15.74 6.25 -22.44
CA PHE A 319 -15.65 4.97 -23.14
C PHE A 319 -14.25 4.34 -22.98
N SER A 320 -14.23 3.20 -22.27
CA SER A 320 -13.23 2.14 -22.20
C SER A 320 -11.91 2.36 -22.96
N LEU A 321 -10.97 3.12 -22.39
CA LEU A 321 -9.57 3.05 -22.82
C LEU A 321 -9.11 1.58 -22.73
N THR A 322 -8.34 1.11 -23.71
CA THR A 322 -7.69 -0.20 -23.57
C THR A 322 -6.51 -0.09 -22.60
N GLU A 323 -6.05 -1.22 -22.08
CA GLU A 323 -4.83 -1.27 -21.24
C GLU A 323 -3.61 -0.70 -21.99
N ALA A 324 -3.52 -0.95 -23.30
CA ALA A 324 -2.46 -0.38 -24.14
C ALA A 324 -2.56 1.15 -24.27
N ASP A 325 -3.77 1.70 -24.44
CA ASP A 325 -3.96 3.15 -24.51
C ASP A 325 -3.57 3.83 -23.19
N ARG A 326 -3.98 3.24 -22.06
CA ARG A 326 -3.60 3.73 -20.73
C ARG A 326 -2.09 3.73 -20.56
N LYS A 327 -1.42 2.64 -20.96
CA LYS A 327 0.03 2.51 -20.90
C LYS A 327 0.75 3.59 -21.71
N ILE A 328 0.31 3.87 -22.93
CA ILE A 328 0.88 4.94 -23.78
C ILE A 328 0.75 6.31 -23.09
N ILE A 329 -0.40 6.61 -22.48
CA ILE A 329 -0.62 7.89 -21.80
C ILE A 329 0.31 8.03 -20.59
N VAL A 330 0.38 7.02 -19.72
CA VAL A 330 1.20 7.11 -18.50
C VAL A 330 2.70 7.09 -18.79
N ASP A 331 3.15 6.41 -19.84
CA ASP A 331 4.56 6.43 -20.27
C ASP A 331 4.97 7.79 -20.86
N LYS A 332 4.02 8.54 -21.43
CA LYS A 332 4.26 9.94 -21.83
C LYS A 332 4.38 10.87 -20.62
N ILE A 333 3.55 10.67 -19.59
CA ILE A 333 3.59 11.48 -18.36
C ILE A 333 4.87 11.19 -17.57
N PHE A 334 5.21 9.90 -17.41
CA PHE A 334 6.35 9.41 -16.65
C PHE A 334 7.28 8.59 -17.55
N PRO A 335 8.10 9.25 -18.39
CA PRO A 335 9.00 8.56 -19.32
C PRO A 335 9.97 7.65 -18.56
N GLY A 336 9.98 6.38 -18.96
CA GLY A 336 10.89 5.36 -18.46
C GLY A 336 12.29 5.46 -19.05
N ARG A 337 13.11 4.45 -18.76
CA ARG A 337 14.47 4.33 -19.25
C ARG A 337 14.85 2.88 -19.54
N SER A 338 15.71 2.70 -20.52
CA SER A 338 16.38 1.45 -20.83
C SER A 338 17.69 1.31 -20.06
N HIS A 339 18.28 0.11 -20.09
CA HIS A 339 19.65 -0.07 -19.63
C HIS A 339 20.66 0.74 -20.46
N GLN A 340 20.33 1.07 -21.72
CA GLN A 340 21.19 1.90 -22.55
C GLN A 340 21.17 3.35 -22.07
N ASP A 341 19.99 3.93 -21.81
CA ASP A 341 19.87 5.29 -21.24
C ASP A 341 20.70 5.45 -19.95
N LEU A 342 20.70 4.40 -19.11
CA LEU A 342 21.51 4.33 -17.89
C LEU A 342 23.02 4.30 -18.16
N ALA A 343 23.43 3.58 -19.20
CA ALA A 343 24.82 3.53 -19.59
C ALA A 343 25.28 4.87 -20.19
N ASP A 344 24.39 5.51 -20.97
CA ASP A 344 24.60 6.83 -21.55
C ASP A 344 24.78 7.88 -20.45
N GLU A 345 23.94 7.86 -19.41
CA GLU A 345 24.05 8.75 -18.25
C GLU A 345 25.42 8.70 -17.56
N ILE A 346 26.01 7.50 -17.42
CA ILE A 346 27.36 7.34 -16.85
C ILE A 346 28.43 7.99 -17.73
N PHE A 347 28.30 7.88 -19.06
CA PHE A 347 29.27 8.41 -20.01
C PHE A 347 29.12 9.91 -20.26
N GLU A 348 27.90 10.43 -20.20
CA GLU A 348 27.56 11.84 -20.44
C GLU A 348 27.79 12.71 -19.20
N THR A 349 27.66 12.12 -18.00
CA THR A 349 27.91 12.83 -16.75
C THR A 349 29.38 12.75 -16.36
N VAL A 350 30.08 13.89 -16.39
CA VAL A 350 31.54 13.99 -16.13
C VAL A 350 31.96 13.28 -14.84
N VAL A 351 31.23 13.47 -13.74
CA VAL A 351 31.56 12.86 -12.45
C VAL A 351 31.40 11.34 -12.44
N TYR A 352 30.42 10.79 -13.15
CA TYR A 352 30.22 9.35 -13.28
C TYR A 352 31.29 8.72 -14.17
N LYS A 353 31.62 9.33 -15.31
CA LYS A 353 32.68 8.85 -16.19
C LYS A 353 34.04 8.84 -15.51
N LYS A 354 34.36 9.89 -14.73
CA LYS A 354 35.58 9.94 -13.91
C LYS A 354 35.59 8.83 -12.85
N LYS A 355 34.44 8.59 -12.18
CA LYS A 355 34.30 7.52 -11.19
C LYS A 355 34.50 6.14 -11.83
N LEU A 356 33.89 5.87 -12.98
CA LEU A 356 34.08 4.63 -13.75
C LEU A 356 35.57 4.37 -14.02
N LEU A 357 36.28 5.34 -14.59
CA LEU A 357 37.72 5.22 -14.88
C LEU A 357 38.53 4.94 -13.62
N SER A 358 38.26 5.67 -12.52
CA SER A 358 38.96 5.47 -11.25
C SER A 358 38.72 4.08 -10.64
N GLU A 359 37.53 3.50 -10.81
CA GLU A 359 37.24 2.15 -10.31
C GLU A 359 37.92 1.06 -11.13
N ILE A 360 38.01 1.23 -12.45
CA ILE A 360 38.76 0.33 -13.33
C ILE A 360 40.26 0.39 -12.98
N GLU A 361 40.81 1.59 -12.83
CA GLU A 361 42.22 1.79 -12.46
C GLU A 361 42.54 1.17 -11.09
N ALA A 362 41.67 1.37 -10.10
CA ALA A 362 41.78 0.72 -8.79
C ALA A 362 41.71 -0.82 -8.89
N ALA A 363 40.87 -1.36 -9.77
CA ALA A 363 40.77 -2.80 -10.01
C ALA A 363 42.07 -3.36 -10.64
N LEU A 364 42.63 -2.67 -11.63
CA LEU A 364 43.89 -3.06 -12.27
C LEU A 364 45.06 -3.04 -11.28
N ASN A 365 45.14 -1.99 -10.45
CA ASN A 365 46.13 -1.88 -9.38
C ASN A 365 45.98 -3.02 -8.36
N PHE A 366 44.74 -3.35 -7.95
CA PHE A 366 44.45 -4.49 -7.08
C PHE A 366 44.90 -5.82 -7.68
N ARG A 367 44.84 -5.96 -9.01
CA ARG A 367 45.32 -7.14 -9.75
C ARG A 367 46.83 -7.11 -10.06
N SER A 368 47.54 -6.05 -9.66
CA SER A 368 48.93 -5.81 -10.02
C SER A 368 49.19 -5.85 -11.53
N GLU A 369 48.19 -5.46 -12.33
CA GLU A 369 48.30 -5.35 -13.78
C GLU A 369 49.15 -4.12 -14.15
N LYS A 370 50.08 -4.27 -15.10
CA LYS A 370 51.04 -3.22 -15.48
C LYS A 370 50.99 -2.85 -16.96
N VAL A 371 50.37 -3.69 -17.78
CA VAL A 371 50.36 -3.52 -19.25
C VAL A 371 49.11 -2.78 -19.70
N LEU A 372 47.94 -3.22 -19.25
CA LEU A 372 46.66 -2.64 -19.64
C LEU A 372 46.30 -1.46 -18.74
N MET A 373 45.69 -0.43 -19.33
CA MET A 373 45.23 0.78 -18.68
C MET A 373 43.70 0.83 -18.62
N ALA A 374 43.15 1.73 -17.79
CA ALA A 374 41.70 1.85 -17.64
C ALA A 374 40.96 2.13 -18.96
N ASN A 375 41.57 2.92 -19.86
CA ASN A 375 41.00 3.23 -21.17
C ASN A 375 40.86 2.01 -22.08
N ASP A 376 41.64 0.95 -21.88
CA ASP A 376 41.55 -0.30 -22.66
C ASP A 376 40.24 -1.06 -22.35
N PHE A 377 39.54 -0.69 -21.28
CA PHE A 377 38.26 -1.28 -20.89
C PHE A 377 37.06 -0.35 -21.14
N VAL A 378 37.29 0.85 -21.69
CA VAL A 378 36.25 1.88 -21.89
C VAL A 378 36.02 2.16 -23.38
N HIS A 379 34.86 1.77 -23.89
CA HIS A 379 34.45 1.97 -25.28
C HIS A 379 33.13 2.74 -25.37
N GLU A 380 33.12 3.86 -26.09
CA GLU A 380 31.94 4.73 -26.28
C GLU A 380 30.75 4.02 -26.93
N SER A 381 30.99 3.05 -27.80
CA SER A 381 29.93 2.27 -28.48
C SER A 381 29.42 1.09 -27.65
N PHE A 382 30.15 0.67 -26.62
CA PHE A 382 29.85 -0.51 -25.79
C PHE A 382 29.82 -0.15 -24.29
N ARG A 383 29.08 0.92 -23.98
CA ARG A 383 29.03 1.55 -22.65
C ARG A 383 28.66 0.59 -21.52
N LYS A 384 27.68 -0.30 -21.74
CA LYS A 384 27.26 -1.32 -20.76
C LYS A 384 28.41 -2.25 -20.36
N ALA A 385 29.10 -2.82 -21.35
CA ALA A 385 30.25 -3.70 -21.14
C ALA A 385 31.37 -2.98 -20.37
N SER A 386 31.68 -1.73 -20.74
CA SER A 386 32.67 -0.91 -20.03
C SER A 386 32.32 -0.66 -18.57
N ILE A 387 31.05 -0.39 -18.25
CA ILE A 387 30.59 -0.20 -16.88
C ILE A 387 30.80 -1.48 -16.06
N ILE A 388 30.57 -2.64 -16.66
CA ILE A 388 30.70 -3.95 -15.99
C ILE A 388 32.17 -4.30 -15.71
N CYS A 389 33.10 -3.87 -16.56
CA CYS A 389 34.53 -4.04 -16.33
C CYS A 389 34.98 -3.48 -14.97
N SER A 390 34.32 -2.41 -14.47
CA SER A 390 34.60 -1.84 -13.14
C SER A 390 34.46 -2.85 -12.00
N SER A 391 33.67 -3.93 -12.18
CA SER A 391 33.44 -4.96 -11.18
C SER A 391 34.02 -6.32 -11.55
N ILE A 392 33.97 -6.71 -12.83
CA ILE A 392 34.48 -8.03 -13.26
C ILE A 392 36.01 -8.13 -13.07
N LEU A 393 36.75 -7.04 -13.19
CA LEU A 393 38.20 -7.00 -12.94
C LEU A 393 38.58 -7.39 -11.49
N TYR A 394 37.67 -7.23 -10.52
CA TYR A 394 37.88 -7.67 -9.14
C TYR A 394 37.65 -9.19 -8.94
N ARG A 395 37.13 -9.91 -9.94
CA ARG A 395 36.88 -11.35 -9.83
C ARG A 395 38.18 -12.12 -10.09
N GLN A 396 38.81 -12.59 -9.01
CA GLN A 396 40.11 -13.23 -9.09
C GLN A 396 40.15 -14.50 -9.97
N SER A 397 39.01 -15.16 -10.14
CA SER A 397 38.84 -16.32 -11.02
C SER A 397 38.94 -16.02 -12.51
N LEU A 398 38.96 -14.74 -12.92
CA LEU A 398 39.07 -14.32 -14.31
C LEU A 398 40.39 -13.58 -14.54
N ALA A 399 41.17 -14.01 -15.53
CA ALA A 399 42.38 -13.29 -15.91
C ALA A 399 42.04 -11.94 -16.54
N VAL A 400 42.84 -10.91 -16.27
CA VAL A 400 42.60 -9.55 -16.79
C VAL A 400 42.66 -9.53 -18.33
N THR A 401 43.60 -10.29 -18.91
CA THR A 401 43.74 -10.49 -20.36
C THR A 401 42.50 -11.13 -20.97
N ASP A 402 41.88 -12.09 -20.30
CA ASP A 402 40.68 -12.76 -20.81
C ASP A 402 39.50 -11.79 -20.84
N ILE A 403 39.34 -10.98 -19.79
CA ILE A 403 38.28 -9.95 -19.74
C ILE A 403 38.45 -8.96 -20.89
N HIS A 404 39.68 -8.50 -21.14
CA HIS A 404 40.00 -7.61 -22.25
C HIS A 404 39.73 -8.28 -23.61
N ASN A 405 40.12 -9.54 -23.79
CA ASN A 405 39.87 -10.29 -25.03
C ASN A 405 38.37 -10.51 -25.29
N GLU A 406 37.58 -10.76 -24.24
CA GLU A 406 36.12 -10.88 -24.32
C GLU A 406 35.48 -9.54 -24.72
N LEU A 407 36.00 -8.41 -24.22
CA LEU A 407 35.55 -7.07 -24.60
C LEU A 407 35.90 -6.78 -26.06
N LEU A 408 37.12 -7.08 -26.50
CA LEU A 408 37.50 -6.97 -27.91
C LEU A 408 36.67 -7.88 -28.81
N SER A 409 36.31 -9.07 -28.35
CA SER A 409 35.43 -9.98 -29.08
C SER A 409 34.04 -9.37 -29.26
N LEU A 410 33.47 -8.75 -28.21
CA LEU A 410 32.23 -7.99 -28.30
C LEU A 410 32.35 -6.83 -29.31
N VAL A 411 33.41 -6.03 -29.24
CA VAL A 411 33.65 -4.90 -30.15
C VAL A 411 33.74 -5.34 -31.61
N ASN A 412 34.34 -6.50 -31.87
CA ASN A 412 34.48 -7.07 -33.20
C ASN A 412 33.28 -7.91 -33.65
N GLY A 413 32.17 -7.92 -32.90
CA GLY A 413 30.96 -8.68 -33.24
C GLY A 413 31.13 -10.21 -33.15
N LYS A 414 32.11 -10.70 -32.38
CA LYS A 414 32.36 -12.12 -32.14
C LYS A 414 31.66 -12.59 -30.87
N GLU A 415 31.52 -13.91 -30.73
CA GLU A 415 30.97 -14.51 -29.51
C GLU A 415 31.79 -14.11 -28.27
N ASN A 416 31.09 -13.74 -27.20
CA ASN A 416 31.70 -13.17 -26.00
C ASN A 416 30.83 -13.40 -24.76
N ARG A 417 31.42 -13.33 -23.56
CA ARG A 417 30.74 -13.51 -22.27
C ARG A 417 29.81 -12.37 -21.85
N PHE A 418 29.90 -11.21 -22.50
CA PHE A 418 29.03 -10.08 -22.18
C PHE A 418 27.58 -10.36 -22.58
N THR A 419 27.39 -10.99 -23.74
CA THR A 419 26.09 -11.16 -24.41
C THR A 419 25.68 -12.62 -24.66
N ASN A 420 26.59 -13.60 -24.51
CA ASN A 420 26.26 -15.02 -24.65
C ASN A 420 25.47 -15.57 -23.43
N SER A 421 25.42 -16.90 -23.28
CA SER A 421 24.74 -17.59 -22.18
C SER A 421 25.22 -17.19 -20.77
N THR A 422 26.47 -16.74 -20.60
CA THR A 422 26.96 -16.21 -19.30
C THR A 422 26.41 -14.81 -18.99
N ALA A 423 26.00 -14.07 -20.02
CA ALA A 423 25.22 -12.84 -19.97
C ALA A 423 25.70 -11.83 -18.91
N TRP A 424 26.99 -11.47 -18.94
CA TRP A 424 27.54 -10.52 -17.95
C TRP A 424 26.79 -9.19 -17.95
N GLU A 425 26.30 -8.72 -19.10
CA GLU A 425 25.47 -7.51 -19.18
C GLU A 425 24.18 -7.63 -18.41
N HIS A 426 23.37 -8.64 -18.74
CA HIS A 426 22.08 -8.86 -18.10
C HIS A 426 22.22 -9.04 -16.57
N ASN A 427 23.27 -9.74 -16.14
CA ASN A 427 23.40 -10.18 -14.76
C ASN A 427 24.00 -9.12 -13.82
N ASN A 428 24.85 -8.21 -14.31
CA ASN A 428 25.66 -7.35 -13.42
C ASN A 428 25.47 -5.85 -13.66
N PHE A 429 24.95 -5.44 -14.82
CA PHE A 429 24.93 -4.03 -15.23
C PHE A 429 24.32 -3.09 -14.18
N LEU A 430 23.14 -3.40 -13.65
CA LEU A 430 22.47 -2.52 -12.69
C LEU A 430 23.24 -2.39 -11.37
N GLY A 431 23.84 -3.47 -10.88
CA GLY A 431 24.69 -3.44 -9.69
C GLY A 431 25.91 -2.53 -9.88
N CYS A 432 26.58 -2.65 -11.04
CA CYS A 432 27.70 -1.79 -11.40
C CYS A 432 27.28 -0.33 -11.55
N TYR A 433 26.18 -0.06 -12.24
CA TYR A 433 25.63 1.29 -12.39
C TYR A 433 25.34 1.93 -11.02
N LEU A 434 24.62 1.22 -10.14
CA LEU A 434 24.24 1.72 -8.82
C LEU A 434 25.46 2.05 -7.96
N ARG A 435 26.50 1.21 -8.02
CA ARG A 435 27.76 1.45 -7.31
C ARG A 435 28.47 2.72 -7.79
N ILE A 436 28.59 2.91 -9.10
CA ILE A 436 29.22 4.12 -9.68
C ILE A 436 28.39 5.37 -9.36
N ALA A 437 27.06 5.27 -9.50
CA ALA A 437 26.16 6.41 -9.33
C ALA A 437 26.00 6.84 -7.85
N LYS A 438 26.27 5.95 -6.89
CA LYS A 438 26.01 6.14 -5.46
C LYS A 438 26.58 7.45 -4.89
N SER A 439 27.84 7.77 -5.20
CA SER A 439 28.51 8.98 -4.68
C SER A 439 27.88 10.28 -5.17
N PHE A 440 27.22 10.25 -6.34
CA PHE A 440 26.50 11.39 -6.89
C PHE A 440 25.05 11.03 -7.16
N LYS A 441 24.43 10.27 -6.25
CA LYS A 441 23.08 9.75 -6.39
C LYS A 441 22.02 10.81 -6.71
N ALA A 442 22.24 12.07 -6.36
CA ALA A 442 21.31 13.16 -6.69
C ALA A 442 21.20 13.45 -8.20
N ASN A 443 22.26 13.18 -8.96
CA ASN A 443 22.30 13.42 -10.41
C ASN A 443 21.75 12.25 -11.23
N SER A 444 21.34 11.17 -10.56
CA SER A 444 20.88 9.96 -11.19
C SER A 444 19.43 10.10 -11.68
N SER A 445 19.08 9.30 -12.66
CA SER A 445 17.71 9.08 -13.11
C SER A 445 17.15 7.72 -12.63
N PHE A 446 17.80 7.04 -11.65
CA PHE A 446 17.57 5.63 -11.32
C PHE A 446 16.11 5.23 -11.01
N TYR A 447 15.32 6.16 -10.48
CA TYR A 447 13.96 5.91 -10.05
C TYR A 447 12.98 6.67 -10.94
N SER A 448 13.11 6.54 -12.26
CA SER A 448 12.24 7.18 -13.24
C SER A 448 11.55 6.17 -14.16
N GLY A 449 10.33 6.49 -14.56
CA GLY A 449 9.43 5.68 -15.37
C GLY A 449 8.19 5.27 -14.60
N PHE A 450 7.06 5.23 -15.32
CA PHE A 450 5.80 4.70 -14.78
C PHE A 450 5.99 3.29 -14.19
N ASP A 451 6.63 2.36 -14.93
CA ASP A 451 6.87 1.00 -14.45
C ASP A 451 7.75 0.96 -13.19
N VAL A 452 8.66 1.92 -13.04
CA VAL A 452 9.49 2.04 -11.84
C VAL A 452 8.66 2.53 -10.66
N TYR A 453 7.75 3.49 -10.86
CA TYR A 453 6.83 3.93 -9.81
C TYR A 453 5.85 2.84 -9.40
N VAL A 454 5.36 2.06 -10.37
CA VAL A 454 4.56 0.86 -10.12
C VAL A 454 5.35 -0.13 -9.26
N ALA A 455 6.58 -0.47 -9.64
CA ALA A 455 7.42 -1.40 -8.88
C ALA A 455 7.77 -0.89 -7.47
N LEU A 456 8.13 0.40 -7.35
CA LEU A 456 8.43 1.05 -6.07
C LEU A 456 7.23 1.06 -5.14
N SER A 457 6.00 1.14 -5.66
CA SER A 457 4.81 1.16 -4.83
C SER A 457 4.56 -0.16 -4.10
N GLY A 458 5.14 -1.28 -4.58
CA GLY A 458 4.99 -2.60 -3.97
C GLY A 458 3.55 -3.09 -3.92
N GLY A 459 2.74 -2.77 -4.94
CA GLY A 459 1.31 -3.11 -4.99
C GLY A 459 0.41 -2.19 -4.16
N ASN A 460 0.95 -1.08 -3.63
CA ASN A 460 0.22 -0.16 -2.76
C ASN A 460 -0.20 1.13 -3.50
N VAL A 461 -1.50 1.34 -3.67
CA VAL A 461 -2.05 2.52 -4.36
C VAL A 461 -1.64 3.83 -3.69
N ARG A 462 -1.60 3.90 -2.35
CA ARG A 462 -1.13 5.11 -1.63
C ARG A 462 0.31 5.42 -2.00
N HIS A 463 1.21 4.43 -1.98
CA HIS A 463 2.62 4.67 -2.32
C HIS A 463 2.77 5.20 -3.75
N PHE A 464 2.04 4.62 -4.71
CA PHE A 464 2.03 5.10 -6.09
C PHE A 464 1.56 6.57 -6.21
N LEU A 465 0.45 6.91 -5.54
CA LEU A 465 -0.09 8.28 -5.58
C LEU A 465 0.82 9.30 -4.88
N GLU A 466 1.51 8.93 -3.80
CA GLU A 466 2.50 9.81 -3.15
C GLU A 466 3.73 10.02 -4.04
N LEU A 467 4.21 9.00 -4.76
CA LEU A 467 5.28 9.16 -5.75
C LEU A 467 4.88 10.17 -6.85
N CYS A 468 3.68 10.00 -7.42
CA CYS A 468 3.15 10.92 -8.43
C CYS A 468 3.03 12.34 -7.88
N LYS A 469 2.43 12.52 -6.69
CA LYS A 469 2.25 13.82 -6.04
C LYS A 469 3.56 14.57 -5.85
N THR A 470 4.60 13.91 -5.33
CA THR A 470 5.91 14.53 -5.13
C THR A 470 6.55 14.90 -6.46
N ALA A 471 6.41 14.04 -7.48
CA ALA A 471 6.95 14.29 -8.81
C ALA A 471 6.35 15.55 -9.47
N PHE A 472 5.03 15.71 -9.41
CA PHE A 472 4.36 16.93 -9.86
C PHE A 472 4.76 18.16 -9.04
N SER A 473 4.89 18.01 -7.71
CA SER A 473 5.29 19.11 -6.84
C SER A 473 6.70 19.63 -7.16
N PHE A 474 7.62 18.75 -7.54
CA PHE A 474 8.99 19.15 -7.92
C PHE A 474 9.05 19.75 -9.33
N SER A 475 8.25 19.26 -10.28
CA SER A 475 8.20 19.83 -11.64
C SER A 475 7.70 21.29 -11.66
N GLU A 476 6.78 21.66 -10.76
CA GLU A 476 6.34 23.04 -10.59
C GLU A 476 7.47 23.99 -10.18
N LEU A 477 8.32 23.56 -9.23
CA LEU A 477 9.46 24.35 -8.75
C LEU A 477 10.50 24.60 -9.85
N ASP A 478 10.64 23.65 -10.78
CA ASP A 478 11.58 23.70 -11.90
C ASP A 478 11.08 24.54 -13.09
N LYS A 479 9.89 25.18 -12.98
CA LYS A 479 9.25 25.99 -14.04
C LYS A 479 9.05 25.26 -15.39
N THR A 480 9.09 23.92 -15.39
CA THR A 480 8.87 23.07 -16.57
C THR A 480 7.38 22.88 -16.93
N LEU A 481 6.50 23.66 -16.30
CA LEU A 481 5.02 23.62 -16.33
C LEU A 481 4.34 23.82 -17.69
N ASN A 482 5.10 23.90 -18.78
CA ASN A 482 4.52 23.98 -20.12
C ASN A 482 4.12 22.59 -20.65
N SER A 483 4.50 21.51 -19.97
CA SER A 483 4.13 20.14 -20.32
C SER A 483 3.78 19.32 -19.07
N ILE A 484 2.95 18.30 -19.24
CA ILE A 484 2.64 17.34 -18.16
C ILE A 484 3.76 16.30 -17.95
N VAL A 485 4.74 16.25 -18.87
CA VAL A 485 5.81 15.26 -18.87
C VAL A 485 6.75 15.59 -17.73
N ILE A 486 6.92 14.64 -16.81
CA ILE A 486 7.84 14.79 -15.69
C ILE A 486 9.22 14.28 -16.11
N GLY A 487 10.22 15.16 -16.12
CA GLY A 487 11.59 14.80 -16.49
C GLY A 487 12.16 13.68 -15.61
N ARG A 488 12.98 12.79 -16.20
CA ARG A 488 13.57 11.63 -15.50
C ARG A 488 14.35 12.02 -14.22
N PRO A 489 15.16 13.08 -14.18
CA PRO A 489 15.84 13.50 -12.94
C PRO A 489 14.86 13.93 -11.84
N ILE A 490 13.78 14.65 -12.20
CA ILE A 490 12.73 15.08 -11.26
C ILE A 490 12.03 13.85 -10.67
N GLN A 491 11.67 12.87 -11.51
CA GLN A 491 11.06 11.63 -11.06
C GLN A 491 11.95 10.89 -10.05
N HIS A 492 13.27 10.85 -10.30
CA HIS A 492 14.23 10.22 -9.41
C HIS A 492 14.32 10.93 -8.05
N LEU A 493 14.42 12.26 -8.05
CA LEU A 493 14.46 13.06 -6.83
C LEU A 493 13.16 12.93 -6.04
N ALA A 494 12.02 12.94 -6.73
CA ALA A 494 10.71 12.75 -6.10
C ALA A 494 10.58 11.37 -5.45
N ALA A 495 11.03 10.30 -6.12
CA ALA A 495 11.02 8.96 -5.54
C ALA A 495 11.87 8.88 -4.26
N ARG A 496 13.02 9.56 -4.22
CA ARG A 496 13.88 9.64 -3.04
C ARG A 496 13.22 10.43 -1.89
N SER A 497 12.63 11.57 -2.20
CA SER A 497 11.93 12.40 -1.20
C SER A 497 10.71 11.67 -0.62
N THR A 498 9.89 11.01 -1.45
CA THR A 498 8.76 10.19 -1.00
C THR A 498 9.22 9.02 -0.15
N SER A 499 10.30 8.33 -0.55
CA SER A 499 10.87 7.22 0.20
C SER A 499 11.35 7.64 1.59
N GLU A 500 11.99 8.81 1.69
CA GLU A 500 12.44 9.40 2.95
C GLU A 500 11.26 9.75 3.87
N GLU A 501 10.23 10.41 3.36
CA GLU A 501 9.02 10.74 4.13
C GLU A 501 8.36 9.48 4.68
N LEU A 502 8.11 8.48 3.83
CA LEU A 502 7.49 7.21 4.25
C LEU A 502 8.36 6.40 5.20
N PHE A 503 9.69 6.48 5.08
CA PHE A 503 10.62 5.87 6.01
C PHE A 503 10.53 6.51 7.41
N THR A 504 10.38 7.84 7.49
CA THR A 504 10.18 8.53 8.79
C THR A 504 8.85 8.19 9.45
N GLU A 505 7.80 7.84 8.67
CA GLU A 505 6.52 7.40 9.22
C GLU A 505 6.64 6.10 10.04
N ILE A 506 7.61 5.23 9.75
CA ILE A 506 7.73 3.90 10.40
C ILE A 506 7.82 4.02 11.92
N GLN A 507 8.53 5.04 12.43
CA GLN A 507 8.69 5.25 13.87
C GLN A 507 7.35 5.51 14.58
N ARG A 508 6.31 5.94 13.83
CA ARG A 508 4.96 6.22 14.35
C ARG A 508 4.05 4.99 14.36
N PHE A 509 4.49 3.87 13.78
CA PHE A 509 3.71 2.63 13.79
C PHE A 509 3.68 2.07 15.21
N THR A 510 2.50 1.88 15.78
CA THR A 510 2.37 1.37 17.16
C THR A 510 1.93 -0.10 17.12
N PRO A 511 2.46 -0.96 18.00
CA PRO A 511 3.32 -0.64 19.15
C PRO A 511 4.85 -0.68 18.88
N LEU A 512 5.32 -1.28 17.79
CA LEU A 512 6.75 -1.60 17.57
C LEU A 512 7.51 -0.65 16.63
N GLY A 513 7.07 0.59 16.46
CA GLY A 513 7.60 1.52 15.45
C GLY A 513 9.09 1.80 15.56
N PHE A 514 9.62 1.84 16.79
CA PHE A 514 11.05 1.99 17.02
C PHE A 514 11.85 0.77 16.52
N GLN A 515 11.41 -0.44 16.87
CA GLN A 515 12.03 -1.68 16.42
C GLN A 515 11.92 -1.85 14.90
N LEU A 516 10.76 -1.53 14.32
CA LEU A 516 10.54 -1.56 12.87
C LEU A 516 11.50 -0.58 12.16
N ASN A 517 11.64 0.64 12.67
CA ASN A 517 12.56 1.62 12.09
C ASN A 517 14.03 1.16 12.19
N ASN A 518 14.44 0.64 13.35
CA ASN A 518 15.78 0.07 13.54
C ASN A 518 16.05 -1.06 12.55
N PHE A 519 15.11 -1.98 12.43
CA PHE A 519 15.22 -3.10 11.51
C PHE A 519 15.39 -2.65 10.07
N VAL A 520 14.57 -1.70 9.59
CA VAL A 520 14.69 -1.17 8.22
C VAL A 520 16.02 -0.46 8.00
N LYS A 521 16.54 0.31 8.98
CA LYS A 521 17.88 0.91 8.90
C LYS A 521 18.98 -0.15 8.77
N GLY A 522 18.95 -1.15 9.64
CA GLY A 522 19.93 -2.23 9.64
C GLY A 522 19.89 -3.04 8.34
N LEU A 523 18.70 -3.46 7.92
CA LEU A 523 18.51 -4.26 6.72
C LEU A 523 18.84 -3.49 5.44
N GLY A 524 18.37 -2.24 5.31
CA GLY A 524 18.70 -1.37 4.19
C GLY A 524 20.19 -1.08 4.09
N LYS A 525 20.88 -0.91 5.24
CA LYS A 525 22.35 -0.80 5.27
C LYS A 525 23.04 -2.09 4.82
N ILE A 526 22.56 -3.25 5.24
CA ILE A 526 23.09 -4.54 4.76
C ILE A 526 22.97 -4.64 3.23
N PHE A 527 21.82 -4.31 2.66
CA PHE A 527 21.61 -4.34 1.20
C PHE A 527 22.52 -3.35 0.48
N GLN A 528 22.68 -2.14 1.02
CA GLN A 528 23.63 -1.16 0.51
C GLN A 528 25.07 -1.69 0.54
N LEU A 529 25.52 -2.30 1.65
CA LEU A 529 26.87 -2.87 1.77
C LEU A 529 27.07 -4.04 0.79
N CYS A 530 26.03 -4.86 0.57
CA CYS A 530 26.08 -5.93 -0.44
C CYS A 530 26.23 -5.36 -1.85
N GLN A 531 25.56 -4.24 -2.15
CA GLN A 531 25.67 -3.49 -3.40
C GLN A 531 27.04 -2.80 -3.55
N ASP A 532 27.73 -2.47 -2.47
CA ASP A 532 29.05 -1.83 -2.54
C ASP A 532 30.19 -2.83 -2.84
N ARG A 533 29.92 -4.15 -2.81
CA ARG A 533 30.93 -5.18 -3.09
C ARG A 533 31.57 -4.98 -4.46
N PHE A 534 32.89 -4.78 -4.50
CA PHE A 534 33.62 -4.49 -5.75
C PHE A 534 33.36 -5.48 -6.89
N SER A 535 33.31 -6.78 -6.58
CA SER A 535 33.15 -7.85 -7.58
C SER A 535 31.76 -7.94 -8.24
N GLN A 536 30.73 -7.35 -7.61
CA GLN A 536 29.31 -7.51 -7.97
C GLN A 536 28.95 -8.96 -8.35
N SER A 537 29.48 -9.95 -7.63
CA SER A 537 29.24 -11.39 -7.92
C SER A 537 27.79 -11.81 -7.65
N GLU A 538 27.17 -11.14 -6.68
CA GLU A 538 25.77 -11.27 -6.29
C GLU A 538 25.17 -9.85 -6.23
N PRO A 539 24.84 -9.27 -7.39
CA PRO A 539 24.30 -7.92 -7.48
C PRO A 539 22.82 -7.89 -7.04
N GLU A 540 22.32 -6.68 -6.74
CA GLU A 540 20.91 -6.43 -6.43
C GLU A 540 20.36 -7.30 -5.27
N VAL A 541 21.10 -7.42 -4.17
CA VAL A 541 20.58 -8.07 -2.94
C VAL A 541 19.50 -7.19 -2.33
N THR A 542 18.25 -7.69 -2.28
CA THR A 542 17.08 -6.88 -1.86
C THR A 542 16.06 -7.63 -0.99
N HIS A 543 16.31 -8.90 -0.69
CA HIS A 543 15.44 -9.70 0.16
C HIS A 543 16.22 -10.74 0.95
N PHE A 544 15.58 -11.29 1.97
CA PHE A 544 16.22 -12.24 2.88
C PHE A 544 15.30 -13.40 3.27
N SER A 545 15.91 -14.48 3.76
CA SER A 545 15.23 -15.54 4.50
C SER A 545 15.86 -15.70 5.88
N ILE A 546 15.04 -16.08 6.86
CA ILE A 546 15.54 -16.43 8.19
C ILE A 546 15.92 -17.92 8.17
N ARG A 547 17.17 -18.20 8.54
CA ARG A 547 17.72 -19.55 8.60
C ARG A 547 17.46 -20.16 9.98
N GLY A 548 16.82 -21.33 10.01
CA GLY A 548 16.52 -22.08 11.24
C GLY A 548 15.13 -22.75 11.19
N ASP A 549 14.90 -23.68 12.12
CA ASP A 549 13.56 -24.24 12.37
C ASP A 549 12.66 -23.15 13.00
N HIS A 550 11.37 -23.15 12.67
CA HIS A 550 10.38 -22.20 13.16
C HIS A 550 10.29 -22.20 14.70
N SER A 551 10.69 -23.31 15.33
CA SER A 551 10.82 -23.46 16.79
C SER A 551 11.84 -22.53 17.44
N ASN A 552 12.77 -21.94 16.68
CA ASN A 552 13.81 -21.05 17.20
C ASN A 552 13.37 -19.59 17.29
N LEU A 553 12.24 -19.22 16.68
CA LEU A 553 11.62 -17.91 16.84
C LEU A 553 10.75 -17.92 18.10
N ASP A 554 10.98 -16.98 18.99
CA ASP A 554 10.12 -16.81 20.17
C ASP A 554 8.87 -15.99 19.84
N SER A 555 8.00 -15.81 20.84
CA SER A 555 6.77 -15.04 20.68
C SER A 555 7.00 -13.57 20.31
N GLU A 556 8.14 -12.98 20.71
CA GLU A 556 8.47 -11.59 20.38
C GLU A 556 8.90 -11.48 18.92
N ASP A 557 9.70 -12.43 18.43
CA ASP A 557 10.10 -12.51 17.02
C ASP A 557 8.89 -12.61 16.09
N ILE A 558 7.98 -13.55 16.41
CA ILE A 558 6.76 -13.78 15.62
C ILE A 558 5.90 -12.51 15.61
N LYS A 559 5.72 -11.89 16.78
CA LYS A 559 4.97 -10.63 16.90
C LYS A 559 5.61 -9.50 16.10
N PHE A 560 6.94 -9.41 16.08
CA PHE A 560 7.67 -8.44 15.28
C PHE A 560 7.44 -8.66 13.77
N ILE A 561 7.55 -9.90 13.29
CA ILE A 561 7.29 -10.24 11.88
C ILE A 561 5.85 -9.88 11.51
N GLN A 562 4.88 -10.26 12.33
CA GLN A 562 3.46 -9.95 12.10
C GLN A 562 3.20 -8.44 12.03
N GLU A 563 3.82 -7.65 12.91
CA GLU A 563 3.74 -6.19 12.84
C GLU A 563 4.44 -5.62 11.60
N ALA A 564 5.59 -6.16 11.19
CA ALA A 564 6.28 -5.75 9.97
C ALA A 564 5.44 -6.01 8.70
N GLU A 565 4.72 -7.14 8.65
CA GLU A 565 3.77 -7.45 7.58
C GLU A 565 2.52 -6.55 7.62
N LYS A 566 1.93 -6.35 8.82
CA LYS A 566 0.75 -5.53 9.05
C LYS A 566 0.93 -4.09 8.55
N TRP A 567 2.11 -3.53 8.75
CA TRP A 567 2.46 -2.19 8.27
C TRP A 567 3.07 -2.17 6.87
N SER A 568 3.14 -3.33 6.19
CA SER A 568 3.74 -3.49 4.87
C SER A 568 5.20 -3.02 4.82
N VAL A 569 5.94 -3.13 5.94
CA VAL A 569 7.38 -2.90 5.99
C VAL A 569 8.12 -4.05 5.29
N LEU A 570 7.64 -5.26 5.53
CA LEU A 570 8.07 -6.48 4.84
C LEU A 570 6.92 -7.05 4.01
N LEU A 571 7.26 -7.53 2.82
CA LEU A 571 6.35 -8.23 1.92
C LEU A 571 6.74 -9.72 1.91
N PRO A 572 5.89 -10.62 2.43
CA PRO A 572 6.17 -12.05 2.40
C PRO A 572 5.99 -12.58 0.98
N THR A 573 6.90 -13.44 0.54
CA THR A 573 6.81 -14.16 -0.73
C THR A 573 7.06 -15.64 -0.52
N GLU A 574 6.21 -16.49 -1.07
CA GLU A 574 6.35 -17.95 -0.94
C GLU A 574 7.69 -18.42 -1.52
N ASN A 575 8.38 -19.27 -0.75
CA ASN A 575 9.65 -19.82 -1.16
C ASN A 575 9.42 -20.98 -2.16
N THR A 576 9.59 -20.69 -3.45
CA THR A 576 9.34 -21.64 -4.54
C THR A 576 10.39 -22.77 -4.67
N LYS A 577 11.46 -22.76 -3.85
CA LYS A 577 12.63 -23.65 -4.05
C LYS A 577 13.04 -24.51 -2.86
N SER A 578 12.38 -24.47 -1.71
CA SER A 578 12.77 -25.26 -0.54
C SER A 578 11.87 -26.47 -0.30
N LYS A 579 12.35 -27.66 -0.68
CA LYS A 579 11.89 -28.97 -0.16
C LYS A 579 12.57 -29.32 1.19
N SER A 580 13.34 -28.40 1.76
CA SER A 580 14.15 -28.61 2.97
C SER A 580 13.38 -28.17 4.23
N PRO A 581 13.32 -29.00 5.29
CA PRO A 581 12.54 -28.72 6.51
C PRO A 581 13.10 -27.60 7.40
N ASN A 582 14.31 -27.09 7.11
CA ASN A 582 15.04 -26.15 7.97
C ASN A 582 14.85 -24.66 7.59
N PHE A 583 13.87 -24.33 6.75
CA PHE A 583 13.59 -22.96 6.33
C PHE A 583 12.13 -22.61 6.57
N LEU A 584 11.89 -21.36 6.99
CA LEU A 584 10.56 -20.79 6.99
C LEU A 584 9.96 -20.81 5.57
N PRO A 585 8.64 -20.93 5.44
CA PRO A 585 7.97 -21.03 4.14
C PRO A 585 8.05 -19.75 3.28
N PHE A 586 8.50 -18.64 3.86
CA PHE A 586 8.50 -17.32 3.23
C PHE A 586 9.90 -16.69 3.14
N ASP A 587 10.17 -16.08 2.00
CA ASP A 587 11.21 -15.08 1.82
C ASP A 587 10.60 -13.69 2.06
N TYR A 588 11.32 -12.82 2.77
CA TYR A 588 10.87 -11.47 3.11
C TYR A 588 11.57 -10.43 2.25
N VAL A 589 10.78 -9.67 1.50
CA VAL A 589 11.25 -8.54 0.69
C VAL A 589 11.05 -7.26 1.48
N LEU A 590 12.09 -6.42 1.60
CA LEU A 590 11.91 -5.06 2.11
C LEU A 590 11.04 -4.30 1.12
N ASN A 591 9.99 -3.62 1.58
CA ASN A 591 9.09 -2.92 0.68
C ASN A 591 9.88 -2.00 -0.28
N PRO A 592 9.74 -2.16 -1.62
CA PRO A 592 10.51 -1.41 -2.61
C PRO A 592 10.41 0.11 -2.46
N ILE A 593 9.36 0.62 -1.80
CA ILE A 593 9.19 2.05 -1.53
C ILE A 593 10.36 2.63 -0.71
N TYR A 594 11.08 1.80 0.05
CA TYR A 594 12.25 2.20 0.84
C TYR A 594 13.58 2.11 0.06
N ALA A 595 13.60 1.51 -1.14
CA ALA A 595 14.81 1.37 -1.94
C ALA A 595 15.47 2.72 -2.30
N PRO A 596 14.72 3.78 -2.68
CA PRO A 596 15.30 5.09 -2.97
C PRO A 596 16.02 5.75 -1.80
N PHE A 597 15.53 5.57 -0.56
CA PHE A 597 16.19 6.08 0.65
C PHE A 597 17.61 5.52 0.81
N PHE A 598 17.79 4.22 0.60
CA PHE A 598 19.10 3.55 0.68
C PHE A 598 19.93 3.63 -0.62
N PHE A 599 19.32 4.10 -1.70
CA PHE A 599 19.86 4.07 -3.07
C PHE A 599 20.25 2.64 -3.50
N ILE A 600 19.29 1.72 -3.43
CA ILE A 600 19.43 0.31 -3.83
C ILE A 600 18.44 -0.09 -4.91
N SER A 601 18.62 -1.25 -5.55
CA SER A 601 17.65 -1.72 -6.54
C SER A 601 16.24 -1.88 -5.93
N TYR A 602 15.21 -1.46 -6.67
CA TYR A 602 13.80 -1.68 -6.33
C TYR A 602 13.30 -3.05 -6.79
N ARG A 603 14.11 -3.78 -7.58
CA ARG A 603 13.75 -5.10 -8.11
C ARG A 603 13.95 -6.17 -7.04
N LYS A 604 13.16 -7.22 -7.08
CA LYS A 604 13.45 -8.46 -6.33
C LYS A 604 14.63 -9.16 -7.00
N GLY A 605 15.85 -8.90 -6.51
CA GLY A 605 17.09 -9.43 -7.08
C GLY A 605 17.55 -10.69 -6.37
N ARG A 606 18.66 -10.63 -5.65
CA ARG A 606 19.26 -11.78 -4.95
C ARG A 606 18.85 -11.84 -3.47
N LYS A 607 18.83 -13.06 -2.94
CA LYS A 607 18.51 -13.37 -1.54
C LYS A 607 19.77 -13.44 -0.70
N ILE A 608 19.68 -13.02 0.56
CA ILE A 608 20.62 -13.38 1.62
C ILE A 608 19.95 -14.19 2.72
N GLU A 609 20.75 -14.94 3.48
CA GLU A 609 20.29 -15.67 4.65
C GLU A 609 20.74 -14.94 5.92
N ILE A 610 19.80 -14.74 6.85
CA ILE A 610 20.06 -14.12 8.15
C ILE A 610 19.74 -15.16 9.23
N GLU A 611 20.56 -15.24 10.27
CA GLU A 611 20.30 -16.13 11.41
C GLU A 611 19.32 -15.47 12.39
N VAL A 612 18.62 -16.27 13.19
CA VAL A 612 17.68 -15.74 14.20
C VAL A 612 18.37 -14.74 15.15
N SER A 613 19.61 -15.01 15.56
CA SER A 613 20.40 -14.10 16.41
C SER A 613 20.68 -12.74 15.75
N ASP A 614 21.09 -12.76 14.48
CA ASP A 614 21.31 -11.55 13.69
C ASP A 614 19.99 -10.79 13.44
N PHE A 615 18.90 -11.51 13.17
CA PHE A 615 17.56 -10.94 12.99
C PHE A 615 17.11 -10.18 14.25
N LYS A 616 17.26 -10.80 15.44
CA LYS A 616 17.01 -10.18 16.75
C LYS A 616 17.83 -8.92 16.96
N SER A 617 19.12 -9.01 16.65
CA SER A 617 20.05 -7.90 16.77
C SER A 617 19.66 -6.73 15.86
N LEU A 618 19.16 -7.00 14.65
CA LEU A 618 18.74 -5.97 13.70
C LEU A 618 17.51 -5.20 14.18
N TYR A 619 16.45 -5.86 14.66
CA TYR A 619 15.26 -5.12 15.12
C TYR A 619 15.46 -4.46 16.50
N SER A 620 16.40 -4.96 17.30
CA SER A 620 16.74 -4.35 18.60
C SER A 620 17.68 -3.16 18.46
N ASN A 621 18.77 -3.32 17.69
CA ASN A 621 19.91 -2.39 17.66
C ASN A 621 20.11 -1.69 16.31
N GLY A 622 19.33 -2.02 15.29
CA GLY A 622 19.43 -1.46 13.95
C GLY A 622 20.80 -1.69 13.32
N ILE A 623 21.46 -0.62 12.87
CA ILE A 623 22.78 -0.69 12.23
C ILE A 623 23.85 -1.22 13.18
N MET A 624 23.78 -0.87 14.47
CA MET A 624 24.71 -1.41 15.48
C MET A 624 24.53 -2.92 15.67
N GLY A 625 23.39 -3.47 15.22
CA GLY A 625 23.13 -4.90 15.24
C GLY A 625 23.84 -5.70 14.16
N ILE A 626 24.50 -5.05 13.18
CA ILE A 626 25.21 -5.72 12.09
C ILE A 626 26.53 -6.30 12.62
N SER A 627 26.48 -7.58 13.01
CA SER A 627 27.59 -8.29 13.65
C SER A 627 28.77 -8.56 12.69
N ALA A 628 30.00 -8.65 13.21
CA ALA A 628 31.17 -9.03 12.41
C ALA A 628 31.01 -10.44 11.77
N PRO A 629 30.46 -11.46 12.45
CA PRO A 629 30.11 -12.73 11.82
C PRO A 629 29.16 -12.59 10.63
N LEU A 630 28.11 -11.76 10.75
CA LEU A 630 27.17 -11.49 9.65
C LEU A 630 27.90 -10.84 8.47
N LYS A 631 28.74 -9.83 8.71
CA LYS A 631 29.54 -9.19 7.64
C LYS A 631 30.42 -10.19 6.90
N LYS A 632 31.10 -11.07 7.65
CA LYS A 632 31.95 -12.12 7.08
C LYS A 632 31.15 -13.09 6.22
N ARG A 633 29.99 -13.54 6.71
CA ARG A 633 29.09 -14.46 5.98
C ARG A 633 28.57 -13.85 4.68
N LEU A 634 28.22 -12.57 4.70
CA LEU A 634 27.73 -11.84 3.53
C LEU A 634 28.86 -11.33 2.61
N ARG A 635 30.13 -11.57 2.96
CA ARG A 635 31.33 -11.11 2.24
C ARG A 635 31.37 -9.58 2.07
N ILE A 636 31.03 -8.86 3.14
CA ILE A 636 31.02 -7.39 3.21
C ILE A 636 31.99 -6.86 4.28
N SER A 637 32.93 -7.67 4.76
CA SER A 637 33.91 -7.26 5.79
C SER A 637 34.85 -6.15 5.33
N ASP A 638 35.22 -6.16 4.04
CA ASP A 638 36.17 -5.22 3.44
C ASP A 638 35.49 -3.95 2.93
N VAL A 639 34.19 -3.79 3.17
CA VAL A 639 33.41 -2.61 2.79
C VAL A 639 33.31 -1.70 4.02
N GLU A 640 33.88 -0.50 3.92
CA GLU A 640 33.79 0.48 4.99
C GLU A 640 32.34 0.89 5.25
N ILE A 641 31.95 0.97 6.53
CA ILE A 641 30.72 1.65 6.92
C ILE A 641 31.05 3.15 6.85
N ALA A 642 30.90 3.74 5.67
CA ALA A 642 30.74 5.19 5.60
C ALA A 642 29.39 5.54 6.26
N ASP A 643 29.40 6.56 7.13
CA ASP A 643 28.21 7.15 7.80
C ASP A 643 27.32 7.96 6.84
N ASP A 644 27.35 7.63 5.54
CA ASP A 644 26.53 8.24 4.48
C ASP A 644 25.07 7.75 4.49
N LEU A 645 24.45 7.64 5.67
CA LEU A 645 23.00 7.81 5.72
C LEU A 645 22.73 9.23 5.23
N PRO A 646 21.73 9.46 4.36
CA PRO A 646 21.39 10.82 3.95
C PRO A 646 21.19 11.67 5.22
N SER A 647 22.02 12.69 5.39
CA SER A 647 21.80 13.72 6.40
C SER A 647 20.44 14.36 6.11
N GLN A 648 19.66 14.63 7.17
CA GLN A 648 18.29 15.16 7.10
C GLN A 648 18.16 16.58 6.52
N GLY A 649 19.06 17.01 5.62
CA GLY A 649 19.06 18.37 5.12
C GLY A 649 19.74 18.49 3.77
N ARG A 650 18.96 19.04 2.82
CA ARG A 650 19.29 19.48 1.46
C ARG A 650 19.04 18.45 0.36
N LEU A 651 17.76 18.12 0.19
CA LEU A 651 17.19 17.86 -1.14
C LEU A 651 16.44 19.12 -1.59
N LEU A 652 17.19 20.20 -1.82
CA LEU A 652 16.90 21.34 -2.69
C LEU A 652 18.23 21.96 -3.09
#